data_AF-A0A1I0TEJ5-F1
#
_entry.id   AF-A0A1I0TEJ5-F1
#
_cell.length_a   1.000
_cell.length_b   1.000
_cell.length_c   1.000
_cell.angle_alpha   90.00
_cell.angle_beta   90.00
_cell.angle_gamma   90.00
#
_symmetry.space_group_name_H-M   'P 1'
#
loop_
_entity.id
_entity.type
_entity.pdbx_description
1 polymer ?
#
loop_
_entity_poly.entity_id
_entity_poly.type
_entity_poly.pdbx_seq_one_letter_code
_entity_poly.pdbx_strand_id
1 'polypeptide(L)'
;MKDKFSCFLHPKKDDYIEKSLNDKCPDCNLPYGFPLQEDFMPEKINEFKILQPLGRGFYGATYLAEKESKIRTKKVVLKIVPKKIYELFEKDFYNECKIHVEAAVEADHIANVDDAFEEDVEFKNGERIDCYVAILDYIEGQTLKSFISANSTIPIHTIAQIAIDCLQILSELYKKNIFHNDLHLGNLIVCDLKRSSYRQGEINGAIKVYVIDFGSSGSKSQSNTETDRLGDLHWVAKILETLSKKIQDSPGTSEERDFRLALLLDERAKVIFPSVSSQRVFSFEEVITHIRQVFSQVTSPWKNPLELRSFNDSYNAQTLSPWFVPYLLVDDEDKWISEITSRGPQVITGMRGCGKTMLLRALQFHARATPQNDTEKKDSSTILERLHKENYLGIYISCTRLLDTLGSHDQSLNSPFERLFVAYSLEALNAIRHLRELKAESIKPDAFKIIANVIESNINNCQILKEAFSEYEIEKALGKILNNLSKGEHNLKISSNPAIVFNELANAIKDCSFDWSSTYVHFLLDDVSTRFLNDQNIISLVSSLLFQSETCAFKFTTEAQTLEMVINSPGNIEQARVGRDYQIFDLGEQVNNKIHKNKNEGISFVEKILFKRSIYHSNHPKNISPSELLGNQTLQTIAVSIAKEGKSSSKKTIYHGITAIAGVCVGDIGDIITLYEKILKNWKTNTLLPINSKAQNEAYLELCNSRIFDINRRSTKLFDFAESFAEAAHHLLVQSYKKSKSSNKLRLRQYSSIFINISNGDVDQQNRQVRELIDAGIFNFSGGPEASRTNRQGLNPQQQYKLTFRKIYGLNKHIGLSQSDRFELSGEALEKWLNNPKDGKEILIRNLARDTVYDEVDALDSGETNFVGDKGYQTNLFDNVKFHNIDRPIHQDSLTFLEDRLPCIYSQEISIAALKKISHYISSYGFEYATLASAKNILSLKALSSIFIKFDEIGQKKRIKELANKFKLKSSEIDYKSFDPQKSLIQKSTLIDITGIPQSLIFKLVTNSLNTIDEVSIALTKAKKYYPLNEDITNILEKNKELEDKTEILKSISEVLKGEVGPYKIIPLLPVETNHSIRRVLVAFASAKHERLYSLLDEREFDRIVIITPKGKSSRNRLARIAAEIALTRFNNCELHEIDENSIDDTINFIAQQYQTYFINQNFSIEIALSGNKIQALSAAIVSQSLKINQCWYIQPSKWDIKRFTKGAEKTNIYTVKINHGKRR
;
A
#
# COMPACT_ATOMS: atom_id res chain seq x y z
N MET A 1 15.06 -23.55 -36.19
CA MET A 1 13.94 -24.26 -35.54
C MET A 1 13.63 -25.51 -36.34
N LYS A 2 13.23 -26.59 -35.66
CA LYS A 2 12.62 -27.75 -36.31
C LYS A 2 11.11 -27.68 -36.07
N ASP A 3 10.32 -28.08 -37.06
CA ASP A 3 8.86 -28.16 -36.97
C ASP A 3 8.36 -29.33 -37.84
N LYS A 4 7.07 -29.65 -37.78
CA LYS A 4 6.49 -30.69 -38.62
C LYS A 4 6.26 -30.14 -40.03
N PHE A 5 6.96 -30.72 -41.01
CA PHE A 5 6.80 -30.40 -42.42
C PHE A 5 6.61 -31.68 -43.23
N SER A 6 5.62 -31.68 -44.11
CA SER A 6 5.48 -32.67 -45.18
C SER A 6 6.16 -32.14 -46.44
N CYS A 7 6.71 -33.02 -47.27
CA CYS A 7 7.31 -32.59 -48.55
C CYS A 7 6.21 -31.99 -49.45
N PHE A 8 6.50 -30.85 -50.07
CA PHE A 8 5.53 -30.14 -50.92
C PHE A 8 5.19 -30.94 -52.20
N LEU A 9 6.16 -31.68 -52.75
CA LEU A 9 5.95 -32.54 -53.93
C LEU A 9 5.53 -33.97 -53.60
N HIS A 10 6.08 -34.55 -52.53
CA HIS A 10 5.93 -35.96 -52.14
C HIS A 10 5.33 -36.10 -50.74
N PRO A 11 4.08 -35.67 -50.52
CA PRO A 11 3.49 -35.75 -49.20
C PRO A 11 3.14 -37.19 -48.79
N LYS A 12 3.28 -37.49 -47.49
CA LYS A 12 2.96 -38.80 -46.90
C LYS A 12 2.05 -38.64 -45.68
N LYS A 13 1.10 -39.56 -45.46
CA LYS A 13 0.13 -39.51 -44.36
C LYS A 13 0.81 -39.48 -42.98
N ASP A 14 1.94 -40.17 -42.82
CA ASP A 14 2.59 -40.38 -41.51
C ASP A 14 3.83 -39.51 -41.26
N ASP A 15 4.08 -38.48 -42.07
CA ASP A 15 5.31 -37.68 -41.98
C ASP A 15 5.26 -36.55 -40.92
N TYR A 16 5.05 -36.93 -39.65
CA TYR A 16 4.92 -36.00 -38.52
C TYR A 16 6.22 -35.77 -37.73
N ILE A 17 7.36 -36.20 -38.27
CA ILE A 17 8.68 -35.99 -37.65
C ILE A 17 9.08 -34.51 -37.77
N GLU A 18 9.69 -33.96 -36.74
CA GLU A 18 10.23 -32.59 -36.72
C GLU A 18 11.50 -32.47 -37.59
N LYS A 19 11.47 -31.52 -38.53
CA LYS A 19 12.53 -31.29 -39.54
C LYS A 19 12.89 -29.81 -39.59
N SER A 20 14.11 -29.50 -39.99
CA SER A 20 14.50 -28.14 -40.38
C SER A 20 14.03 -27.85 -41.81
N LEU A 21 13.73 -26.59 -42.12
CA LEU A 21 13.45 -26.14 -43.49
C LEU A 21 14.59 -26.48 -44.47
N ASN A 22 15.83 -26.63 -43.97
CA ASN A 22 16.98 -26.98 -44.80
C ASN A 22 17.18 -28.51 -44.95
N ASP A 23 16.48 -29.33 -44.17
CA ASP A 23 16.54 -30.78 -44.32
C ASP A 23 15.94 -31.16 -45.68
N LYS A 24 16.43 -32.23 -46.30
CA LYS A 24 16.01 -32.65 -47.66
C LYS A 24 15.04 -33.81 -47.62
N CYS A 25 14.04 -33.78 -48.49
CA CYS A 25 13.15 -34.90 -48.72
C CYS A 25 13.93 -36.07 -49.34
N PRO A 26 13.76 -37.31 -48.85
CA PRO A 26 14.46 -38.48 -49.41
C PRO A 26 14.00 -38.84 -50.83
N ASP A 27 12.80 -38.42 -51.24
CA ASP A 27 12.23 -38.78 -52.54
C ASP A 27 12.62 -37.80 -53.66
N CYS A 28 12.54 -36.48 -53.43
CA CYS A 28 12.92 -35.46 -54.43
C CYS A 28 14.23 -34.72 -54.17
N ASN A 29 14.89 -34.95 -53.03
CA ASN A 29 16.12 -34.26 -52.63
C ASN A 29 16.00 -32.71 -52.51
N LEU A 30 14.78 -32.17 -52.56
CA LEU A 30 14.50 -30.77 -52.31
C LEU A 30 14.38 -30.49 -50.80
N PRO A 31 14.74 -29.28 -50.35
CA PRO A 31 14.60 -28.91 -48.95
C PRO A 31 13.12 -28.87 -48.53
N TYR A 32 12.80 -29.22 -47.29
CA TYR A 32 11.44 -29.11 -46.73
C TYR A 32 10.92 -27.66 -46.70
N GLY A 33 11.82 -26.69 -46.79
CA GLY A 33 11.52 -25.27 -46.98
C GLY A 33 11.07 -24.89 -48.38
N PHE A 34 11.19 -25.77 -49.38
CA PHE A 34 10.55 -25.55 -50.68
C PHE A 34 9.02 -25.40 -50.49
N PRO A 35 8.37 -24.41 -51.12
CA PRO A 35 8.88 -23.48 -52.15
C PRO A 35 9.27 -22.06 -51.67
N LEU A 36 9.64 -21.84 -50.41
CA LEU A 36 9.87 -20.48 -49.88
C LEU A 36 11.16 -19.80 -50.32
N GLN A 37 12.20 -20.55 -50.72
CA GLN A 37 13.48 -19.94 -51.06
C GLN A 37 13.35 -19.09 -52.33
N GLU A 38 14.12 -18.00 -52.43
CA GLU A 38 14.01 -17.03 -53.52
C GLU A 38 14.26 -17.64 -54.92
N ASP A 39 15.10 -18.69 -54.96
CA ASP A 39 15.39 -19.49 -56.15
C ASP A 39 14.24 -20.43 -56.56
N PHE A 40 13.24 -20.61 -55.69
CA PHE A 40 12.13 -21.54 -55.88
C PHE A 40 10.77 -20.85 -55.93
N MET A 41 10.60 -19.68 -55.30
CA MET A 41 9.31 -19.00 -55.25
C MET A 41 8.76 -18.66 -56.66
N PRO A 42 7.45 -18.77 -56.88
CA PRO A 42 6.85 -18.38 -58.15
C PRO A 42 6.94 -16.85 -58.33
N GLU A 43 7.09 -16.38 -59.57
CA GLU A 43 7.07 -14.93 -59.87
C GLU A 43 5.65 -14.37 -59.89
N LYS A 44 4.70 -15.19 -60.35
CA LYS A 44 3.29 -14.84 -60.48
C LYS A 44 2.42 -16.08 -60.28
N ILE A 45 1.23 -15.90 -59.73
CA ILE A 45 0.18 -16.93 -59.68
C ILE A 45 -1.09 -16.29 -60.24
N ASN A 46 -1.60 -16.78 -61.37
CA ASN A 46 -2.72 -16.18 -62.10
C ASN A 46 -2.53 -14.66 -62.34
N GLU A 47 -3.44 -13.79 -61.88
CA GLU A 47 -3.31 -12.33 -61.96
C GLU A 47 -2.41 -11.70 -60.88
N PHE A 48 -1.94 -12.48 -59.90
CA PHE A 48 -1.28 -11.96 -58.70
C PHE A 48 0.25 -12.00 -58.83
N LYS A 49 0.88 -10.84 -58.66
CA LYS A 49 2.34 -10.72 -58.64
C LYS A 49 2.87 -11.06 -57.25
N ILE A 50 3.78 -12.03 -57.15
CA ILE A 50 4.37 -12.43 -55.87
C ILE A 50 5.44 -11.41 -55.49
N LEU A 51 5.38 -10.91 -54.26
CA LEU A 51 6.37 -9.97 -53.72
C LEU A 51 7.43 -10.70 -52.89
N GLN A 52 6.99 -11.53 -51.94
CA GLN A 52 7.89 -12.25 -51.05
C GLN A 52 7.21 -13.49 -50.42
N PRO A 53 7.99 -14.53 -50.06
CA PRO A 53 7.52 -15.63 -49.22
C PRO A 53 7.18 -15.13 -47.80
N LEU A 54 6.12 -15.67 -47.19
CA LEU A 54 5.73 -15.36 -45.81
C LEU A 54 5.98 -16.53 -44.86
N GLY A 55 5.60 -17.75 -45.25
CA GLY A 55 5.73 -18.89 -44.34
C GLY A 55 5.38 -20.24 -44.95
N ARG A 56 5.87 -21.30 -44.28
CA ARG A 56 5.65 -22.70 -44.64
C ARG A 56 4.88 -23.35 -43.49
N GLY A 57 3.67 -23.82 -43.77
CA GLY A 57 2.90 -24.66 -42.85
C GLY A 57 3.26 -26.15 -43.02
N PHE A 58 2.47 -27.06 -42.43
CA PHE A 58 2.71 -28.50 -42.57
C PHE A 58 2.69 -28.95 -44.04
N TYR A 59 1.71 -28.48 -44.83
CA TYR A 59 1.56 -28.83 -46.26
C TYR A 59 1.36 -27.66 -47.22
N GLY A 60 1.18 -26.44 -46.71
CA GLY A 60 1.00 -25.23 -47.54
C GLY A 60 2.17 -24.25 -47.46
N ALA A 61 2.22 -23.33 -48.43
CA ALA A 61 3.12 -22.19 -48.44
C ALA A 61 2.31 -20.89 -48.60
N THR A 62 2.72 -19.83 -47.93
CA THR A 62 2.06 -18.52 -48.01
C THR A 62 2.99 -17.47 -48.60
N TYR A 63 2.42 -16.61 -49.43
CA TYR A 63 3.13 -15.52 -50.11
C TYR A 63 2.38 -14.20 -49.95
N LEU A 64 3.13 -13.11 -49.82
CA LEU A 64 2.58 -11.78 -50.00
C LEU A 64 2.54 -11.49 -51.50
N ALA A 65 1.36 -11.11 -52.01
CA ALA A 65 1.16 -10.79 -53.41
C ALA A 65 0.41 -9.48 -53.60
N GLU A 66 0.52 -8.91 -54.79
CA GLU A 66 -0.25 -7.76 -55.22
C GLU A 66 -1.22 -8.14 -56.34
N LYS A 67 -2.48 -7.77 -56.14
CA LYS A 67 -3.50 -7.77 -57.19
C LYS A 67 -3.54 -6.39 -57.81
N GLU A 68 -3.00 -6.27 -59.02
CA GLU A 68 -3.12 -5.04 -59.80
C GLU A 68 -4.53 -4.95 -60.39
N SER A 69 -5.27 -3.91 -60.02
CA SER A 69 -6.51 -3.52 -60.71
C SER A 69 -6.32 -2.19 -61.43
N LYS A 70 -7.24 -1.84 -62.34
CA LYS A 70 -7.18 -0.56 -63.07
C LYS A 70 -7.23 0.69 -62.19
N ILE A 71 -7.62 0.55 -60.91
CA ILE A 71 -7.91 1.67 -60.00
C ILE A 71 -7.01 1.65 -58.76
N ARG A 72 -6.65 0.47 -58.24
CA ARG A 72 -5.85 0.33 -57.02
C ARG A 72 -5.10 -1.00 -56.99
N THR A 73 -3.90 -1.00 -56.43
CA THR A 73 -3.16 -2.22 -56.07
C THR A 73 -3.56 -2.66 -54.66
N LYS A 74 -4.09 -3.88 -54.50
CA LYS A 74 -4.41 -4.49 -53.19
C LYS A 74 -3.34 -5.52 -52.85
N LYS A 75 -2.77 -5.43 -51.64
CA LYS A 75 -1.92 -6.49 -51.08
C LYS A 75 -2.79 -7.59 -50.49
N VAL A 76 -2.47 -8.84 -50.81
CA VAL A 76 -3.19 -10.04 -50.35
C VAL A 76 -2.19 -11.11 -49.96
N VAL A 77 -2.63 -12.09 -49.17
CA VAL A 77 -1.86 -13.30 -48.88
C VAL A 77 -2.39 -14.43 -49.75
N LEU A 78 -1.52 -15.07 -50.52
CA LEU A 78 -1.85 -16.30 -51.25
C LEU A 78 -1.36 -17.50 -50.45
N LYS A 79 -2.29 -18.34 -49.99
CA LYS A 79 -1.97 -19.65 -49.42
C LYS A 79 -2.11 -20.70 -50.50
N ILE A 80 -1.01 -21.34 -50.86
CA ILE A 80 -0.98 -22.43 -51.84
C ILE A 80 -0.80 -23.77 -51.15
N VAL A 81 -1.55 -24.77 -51.60
CA VAL A 81 -1.46 -26.16 -51.12
C VAL A 81 -1.56 -27.11 -52.32
N PRO A 82 -0.64 -28.08 -52.48
CA PRO A 82 -0.74 -29.07 -53.56
C PRO A 82 -2.05 -29.86 -53.49
N LYS A 83 -2.74 -30.08 -54.62
CA LYS A 83 -4.02 -30.83 -54.66
C LYS A 83 -3.89 -32.24 -54.08
N LYS A 84 -2.76 -32.90 -54.36
CA LYS A 84 -2.41 -34.23 -53.83
C LYS A 84 -2.52 -34.32 -52.30
N ILE A 85 -2.34 -33.22 -51.56
CA ILE A 85 -2.53 -33.19 -50.10
C ILE A 85 -3.99 -33.43 -49.73
N TYR A 86 -4.91 -32.70 -50.36
CA TYR A 86 -6.34 -32.80 -50.04
C TYR A 86 -6.90 -34.16 -50.45
N GLU A 87 -6.45 -34.70 -51.59
CA GLU A 87 -6.74 -36.09 -52.02
C GLU A 87 -6.21 -37.11 -51.00
N LEU A 88 -4.96 -36.93 -50.55
CA LEU A 88 -4.33 -37.83 -49.59
C LEU A 88 -5.07 -37.84 -48.24
N PHE A 89 -5.47 -36.68 -47.71
CA PHE A 89 -6.17 -36.58 -46.44
C PHE A 89 -7.70 -36.70 -46.55
N GLU A 90 -8.24 -36.94 -47.74
CA GLU A 90 -9.68 -37.03 -48.02
C GLU A 90 -10.45 -35.79 -47.52
N LYS A 91 -9.87 -34.60 -47.76
CA LYS A 91 -10.42 -33.30 -47.35
C LYS A 91 -11.04 -32.56 -48.55
N ASP A 92 -12.00 -31.67 -48.25
CA ASP A 92 -12.59 -30.74 -49.22
C ASP A 92 -12.09 -29.30 -48.96
N PHE A 93 -11.30 -28.78 -49.91
CA PHE A 93 -10.71 -27.44 -49.83
C PHE A 93 -11.74 -26.31 -49.90
N TYR A 94 -12.77 -26.41 -50.75
CA TYR A 94 -13.77 -25.36 -50.88
C TYR A 94 -14.69 -25.32 -49.67
N ASN A 95 -15.01 -26.49 -49.08
CA ASN A 95 -15.73 -26.54 -47.83
C ASN A 95 -14.93 -25.93 -46.66
N GLU A 96 -13.61 -26.14 -46.61
CA GLU A 96 -12.72 -25.47 -45.64
C GLU A 96 -12.75 -23.94 -45.80
N CYS A 97 -12.63 -23.45 -47.04
CA CYS A 97 -12.73 -22.02 -47.35
C CYS A 97 -14.09 -21.45 -46.96
N LYS A 98 -15.18 -22.20 -47.22
CA LYS A 98 -16.54 -21.79 -46.84
C LYS A 98 -16.70 -21.65 -45.32
N ILE A 99 -16.20 -22.62 -44.54
CA ILE A 99 -16.21 -22.54 -43.06
C ILE A 99 -15.41 -21.32 -42.59
N HIS A 100 -14.27 -21.02 -43.23
CA HIS A 100 -13.48 -19.84 -42.89
C HIS A 100 -14.23 -18.54 -43.18
N VAL A 101 -14.88 -18.43 -44.34
CA VAL A 101 -15.72 -17.27 -44.66
C VAL A 101 -16.86 -17.14 -43.64
N GLU A 102 -17.59 -18.21 -43.32
CA GLU A 102 -18.63 -18.21 -42.29
C GLU A 102 -18.10 -17.74 -40.92
N ALA A 103 -16.89 -18.16 -40.56
CA ALA A 103 -16.20 -17.68 -39.37
C ALA A 103 -15.87 -16.18 -39.46
N ALA A 104 -15.49 -15.64 -40.62
CA ALA A 104 -15.13 -14.25 -40.82
C ALA A 104 -16.33 -13.28 -40.95
N VAL A 105 -17.51 -13.74 -41.41
CA VAL A 105 -18.70 -12.89 -41.59
C VAL A 105 -19.08 -12.17 -40.29
N GLU A 106 -19.11 -10.84 -40.25
CA GLU A 106 -19.44 -10.06 -39.03
C GLU A 106 -18.51 -10.34 -37.83
N ALA A 107 -17.33 -10.94 -38.04
CA ALA A 107 -16.32 -11.12 -37.00
C ALA A 107 -15.28 -10.00 -37.06
N ASP A 108 -14.90 -9.49 -35.89
CA ASP A 108 -13.93 -8.41 -35.83
C ASP A 108 -12.49 -8.93 -35.88
N HIS A 109 -12.24 -10.14 -35.37
CA HIS A 109 -10.89 -10.64 -35.13
C HIS A 109 -10.44 -11.74 -36.10
N ILE A 110 -11.19 -12.03 -37.15
CA ILE A 110 -10.90 -13.13 -38.08
C ILE A 110 -10.49 -12.54 -39.45
N ALA A 111 -9.33 -12.94 -39.97
CA ALA A 111 -8.91 -12.54 -41.32
C ALA A 111 -9.83 -13.20 -42.36
N ASN A 112 -10.30 -12.43 -43.35
CA ASN A 112 -11.23 -12.97 -44.35
C ASN A 112 -10.52 -13.75 -45.46
N VAL A 113 -11.25 -14.67 -46.09
CA VAL A 113 -10.90 -15.28 -47.38
C VAL A 113 -11.72 -14.57 -48.45
N ASP A 114 -11.02 -13.90 -49.37
CA ASP A 114 -11.67 -13.16 -50.46
C ASP A 114 -12.22 -14.10 -51.53
N ASP A 115 -11.41 -15.09 -51.95
CA ASP A 115 -11.75 -16.04 -53.01
C ASP A 115 -10.78 -17.24 -52.97
N ALA A 116 -11.10 -18.32 -53.68
CA ALA A 116 -10.27 -19.50 -53.78
C ALA A 116 -10.42 -20.19 -55.15
N PHE A 117 -9.31 -20.68 -55.70
CA PHE A 117 -9.28 -21.28 -57.03
C PHE A 117 -8.19 -22.35 -57.14
N GLU A 118 -8.16 -23.02 -58.29
CA GLU A 118 -7.16 -24.02 -58.65
C GLU A 118 -6.23 -23.45 -59.72
N GLU A 119 -4.94 -23.72 -59.59
CA GLU A 119 -3.93 -23.24 -60.53
C GLU A 119 -2.78 -24.23 -60.66
N ASP A 120 -2.23 -24.36 -61.88
CA ASP A 120 -0.97 -25.06 -62.10
C ASP A 120 0.19 -24.08 -61.87
N VAL A 121 0.78 -24.12 -60.67
CA VAL A 121 1.75 -23.13 -60.23
C VAL A 121 3.14 -23.50 -60.74
N GLU A 122 3.73 -22.62 -61.55
CA GLU A 122 5.10 -22.74 -62.03
C GLU A 122 6.10 -22.08 -61.05
N PHE A 123 7.04 -22.88 -60.56
CA PHE A 123 8.12 -22.45 -59.68
C PHE A 123 9.40 -22.16 -60.48
N LYS A 124 10.27 -21.29 -59.95
CA LYS A 124 11.51 -20.86 -60.65
C LYS A 124 12.50 -21.98 -60.98
N ASN A 125 12.43 -23.11 -60.28
CA ASN A 125 13.23 -24.30 -60.59
C ASN A 125 12.67 -25.14 -61.74
N GLY A 126 11.58 -24.70 -62.38
CA GLY A 126 10.92 -25.40 -63.48
C GLY A 126 9.91 -26.46 -63.04
N GLU A 127 9.70 -26.67 -61.75
CA GLU A 127 8.64 -27.55 -61.25
C GLU A 127 7.27 -26.90 -61.48
N ARG A 128 6.28 -27.70 -61.88
CA ARG A 128 4.88 -27.30 -62.02
C ARG A 128 4.00 -28.19 -61.15
N ILE A 129 3.17 -27.58 -60.31
CA ILE A 129 2.38 -28.29 -59.31
C ILE A 129 0.95 -27.76 -59.32
N ASP A 130 0.00 -28.65 -59.57
CA ASP A 130 -1.41 -28.39 -59.35
C ASP A 130 -1.68 -28.06 -57.87
N CYS A 131 -2.07 -26.81 -57.62
CA CYS A 131 -2.32 -26.29 -56.29
C CYS A 131 -3.75 -25.76 -56.14
N TYR A 132 -4.29 -25.92 -54.94
CA TYR A 132 -5.35 -25.06 -54.44
C TYR A 132 -4.75 -23.75 -53.93
N VAL A 133 -5.37 -22.63 -54.28
CA VAL A 133 -4.94 -21.27 -53.92
C VAL A 133 -6.08 -20.56 -53.19
N ALA A 134 -5.85 -20.17 -51.94
CA ALA A 134 -6.77 -19.30 -51.20
C ALA A 134 -6.20 -17.87 -51.14
N ILE A 135 -7.04 -16.88 -51.43
CA ILE A 135 -6.71 -15.45 -51.34
C ILE A 135 -7.22 -14.95 -49.99
N LEU A 136 -6.32 -14.54 -49.11
CA LEU A 136 -6.64 -14.02 -47.78
C LEU A 136 -6.29 -12.53 -47.66
N ASP A 137 -6.96 -11.85 -46.73
CA ASP A 137 -6.58 -10.49 -46.37
C ASP A 137 -5.17 -10.43 -45.80
N TYR A 138 -4.40 -9.44 -46.24
CA TYR A 138 -3.09 -9.16 -45.68
C TYR A 138 -3.22 -8.31 -44.41
N ILE A 139 -2.89 -8.92 -43.27
CA ILE A 139 -2.80 -8.23 -41.98
C ILE A 139 -1.37 -7.73 -41.79
N GLU A 140 -1.20 -6.40 -41.75
CA GLU A 140 0.10 -5.75 -41.53
C GLU A 140 0.51 -5.85 -40.05
N GLY A 141 1.23 -6.90 -39.71
CA GLY A 141 1.66 -7.14 -38.33
C GLY A 141 2.62 -8.30 -38.21
N GLN A 142 2.92 -8.69 -36.97
CA GLN A 142 3.79 -9.82 -36.66
C GLN A 142 3.03 -10.89 -35.87
N THR A 143 3.41 -12.16 -36.01
CA THR A 143 2.76 -13.24 -35.25
C THR A 143 2.97 -13.05 -33.75
N LEU A 144 2.01 -13.44 -32.92
CA LEU A 144 2.11 -13.32 -31.46
C LEU A 144 3.32 -14.09 -30.91
N LYS A 145 3.67 -15.23 -31.52
CA LYS A 145 4.91 -15.97 -31.25
C LYS A 145 6.16 -15.10 -31.45
N SER A 146 6.25 -14.39 -32.57
CA SER A 146 7.38 -13.49 -32.85
C SER A 146 7.37 -12.26 -31.95
N PHE A 147 6.20 -11.67 -31.70
CA PHE A 147 6.01 -10.52 -30.82
C PHE A 147 6.51 -10.78 -29.40
N ILE A 148 6.11 -11.92 -28.81
CA ILE A 148 6.52 -12.33 -27.46
C ILE A 148 8.02 -12.66 -27.39
N SER A 149 8.58 -13.22 -28.46
CA SER A 149 10.00 -13.62 -28.50
C SER A 149 10.93 -12.42 -28.69
N ALA A 150 10.54 -11.45 -29.52
CA ALA A 150 11.33 -10.25 -29.81
C ALA A 150 11.39 -9.29 -28.63
N ASN A 151 10.32 -9.22 -27.83
CA ASN A 151 10.21 -8.28 -26.72
C ASN A 151 10.59 -8.92 -25.39
N SER A 152 11.66 -8.41 -24.77
CA SER A 152 12.03 -8.77 -23.39
C SER A 152 10.97 -8.29 -22.39
N THR A 153 10.38 -7.12 -22.63
CA THR A 153 9.32 -6.52 -21.80
C THR A 153 8.17 -6.03 -22.68
N ILE A 154 6.93 -6.35 -22.32
CA ILE A 154 5.73 -5.90 -23.04
C ILE A 154 4.91 -5.01 -22.09
N PRO A 155 4.43 -3.83 -22.53
CA PRO A 155 3.58 -2.98 -21.70
C PRO A 155 2.30 -3.69 -21.24
N ILE A 156 1.86 -3.41 -20.01
CA ILE A 156 0.73 -4.09 -19.39
C ILE A 156 -0.59 -3.91 -20.15
N HIS A 157 -0.84 -2.71 -20.67
CA HIS A 157 -2.05 -2.40 -21.44
C HIS A 157 -2.10 -3.22 -22.73
N THR A 158 -0.94 -3.47 -23.37
CA THR A 158 -0.81 -4.36 -24.52
C THR A 158 -1.05 -5.82 -24.14
N ILE A 159 -0.49 -6.30 -23.02
CA ILE A 159 -0.78 -7.64 -22.50
C ILE A 159 -2.29 -7.82 -22.23
N ALA A 160 -2.89 -6.86 -21.53
CA ALA A 160 -4.32 -6.87 -21.21
C ALA A 160 -5.18 -6.91 -22.48
N GLN A 161 -4.83 -6.09 -23.47
CA GLN A 161 -5.57 -6.02 -24.72
C GLN A 161 -5.43 -7.30 -25.56
N ILE A 162 -4.22 -7.87 -25.67
CA ILE A 162 -4.01 -9.15 -26.36
C ILE A 162 -4.85 -10.25 -25.68
N ALA A 163 -4.87 -10.29 -24.34
CA ALA A 163 -5.69 -11.25 -23.60
C ALA A 163 -7.20 -11.08 -23.88
N ILE A 164 -7.68 -9.83 -23.90
CA ILE A 164 -9.08 -9.50 -24.24
C ILE A 164 -9.40 -9.94 -25.67
N ASP A 165 -8.59 -9.55 -26.65
CA ASP A 165 -8.81 -9.89 -28.06
C ASP A 165 -8.81 -11.42 -28.26
N CYS A 166 -7.94 -12.18 -27.56
CA CYS A 166 -7.94 -13.66 -27.61
C CYS A 166 -9.23 -14.28 -27.04
N LEU A 167 -9.79 -13.71 -25.97
CA LEU A 167 -11.06 -14.15 -25.40
C LEU A 167 -12.25 -13.77 -26.30
N GLN A 168 -12.17 -12.61 -26.97
CA GLN A 168 -13.16 -12.19 -27.97
C GLN A 168 -13.16 -13.13 -29.18
N ILE A 169 -12.00 -13.55 -29.68
CA ILE A 169 -11.88 -14.58 -30.74
C ILE A 169 -12.63 -15.86 -30.34
N LEU A 170 -12.44 -16.35 -29.12
CA LEU A 170 -13.19 -17.53 -28.65
C LEU A 170 -14.70 -17.28 -28.59
N SER A 171 -15.12 -16.11 -28.10
CA SER A 171 -16.53 -15.71 -28.03
C SER A 171 -17.17 -15.69 -29.42
N GLU A 172 -16.49 -15.11 -30.42
CA GLU A 172 -16.94 -15.07 -31.82
C GLU A 172 -17.08 -16.47 -32.43
N LEU A 173 -16.06 -17.32 -32.28
CA LEU A 173 -16.05 -18.68 -32.81
C LEU A 173 -17.15 -19.55 -32.16
N TYR A 174 -17.31 -19.48 -30.83
CA TYR A 174 -18.30 -20.27 -30.10
C TYR A 174 -19.73 -19.86 -30.42
N LYS A 175 -20.02 -18.55 -30.58
CA LYS A 175 -21.34 -18.06 -31.00
C LYS A 175 -21.78 -18.65 -32.35
N LYS A 176 -20.81 -18.96 -33.22
CA LYS A 176 -21.04 -19.55 -34.54
C LYS A 176 -20.95 -21.08 -34.56
N ASN A 177 -20.69 -21.73 -33.43
CA ASN A 177 -20.40 -23.17 -33.33
C ASN A 177 -19.24 -23.63 -34.23
N ILE A 178 -18.21 -22.79 -34.38
CA ILE A 178 -16.99 -23.10 -35.14
C ILE A 178 -15.83 -23.29 -34.16
N PHE A 179 -15.07 -24.36 -34.34
CA PHE A 179 -13.81 -24.61 -33.63
C PHE A 179 -12.67 -24.48 -34.62
N HIS A 180 -11.64 -23.71 -34.29
CA HIS A 180 -10.44 -23.54 -35.10
C HIS A 180 -9.53 -24.78 -35.02
N ASN A 181 -9.47 -25.42 -33.85
CA ASN A 181 -8.67 -26.62 -33.53
C ASN A 181 -7.14 -26.47 -33.68
N ASP A 182 -6.64 -25.24 -33.84
CA ASP A 182 -5.20 -24.96 -34.03
C ASP A 182 -4.82 -23.52 -33.65
N LEU A 183 -5.47 -22.97 -32.62
CA LEU A 183 -5.36 -21.56 -32.22
C LEU A 183 -4.05 -21.23 -31.46
N HIS A 184 -2.91 -21.75 -31.89
CA HIS A 184 -1.63 -21.50 -31.24
C HIS A 184 -1.07 -20.10 -31.54
N LEU A 185 -0.05 -19.66 -30.78
CA LEU A 185 0.63 -18.35 -30.89
C LEU A 185 1.12 -17.96 -32.30
N GLY A 186 1.25 -18.93 -33.21
CA GLY A 186 1.71 -18.71 -34.59
C GLY A 186 0.60 -18.29 -35.55
N ASN A 187 -0.65 -18.62 -35.21
CA ASN A 187 -1.85 -18.33 -36.01
C ASN A 187 -2.58 -17.07 -35.51
N LEU A 188 -1.93 -16.27 -34.67
CA LEU A 188 -2.42 -14.99 -34.19
C LEU A 188 -1.46 -13.90 -34.62
N ILE A 189 -1.94 -12.83 -35.26
CA ILE A 189 -1.16 -11.67 -35.68
C ILE A 189 -1.51 -10.47 -34.79
N VAL A 190 -0.50 -9.82 -34.23
CA VAL A 190 -0.63 -8.52 -33.55
C VAL A 190 -0.39 -7.42 -34.59
N CYS A 191 -1.41 -6.61 -34.81
CA CYS A 191 -1.43 -5.53 -35.80
C CYS A 191 -1.44 -4.17 -35.10
N ASP A 192 -0.58 -3.25 -35.56
CA ASP A 192 -0.59 -1.85 -35.13
C ASP A 192 -1.56 -1.05 -36.01
N LEU A 193 -2.55 -0.42 -35.38
CA LEU A 193 -3.57 0.36 -36.06
C LEU A 193 -3.05 1.77 -36.37
N LYS A 194 -3.56 2.35 -37.46
CA LYS A 194 -3.35 3.78 -37.73
C LYS A 194 -4.21 4.62 -36.78
N ARG A 195 -3.76 5.82 -36.41
CA ARG A 195 -4.46 6.71 -35.46
C ARG A 195 -5.94 6.93 -35.77
N SER A 196 -6.31 7.04 -37.05
CA SER A 196 -7.70 7.19 -37.51
C SER A 196 -8.59 5.98 -37.21
N SER A 197 -7.99 4.84 -36.90
CA SER A 197 -8.65 3.54 -36.71
C SER A 197 -8.48 3.02 -35.29
N TYR A 198 -8.04 3.86 -34.35
CA TYR A 198 -7.91 3.46 -32.95
C TYR A 198 -9.27 3.06 -32.38
N ARG A 199 -9.28 1.92 -31.68
CA ARG A 199 -10.50 1.37 -31.07
C ARG A 199 -10.84 2.15 -29.80
N GLN A 200 -11.97 2.83 -29.81
CA GLN A 200 -12.46 3.56 -28.63
C GLN A 200 -12.93 2.58 -27.54
N GLY A 201 -12.66 2.91 -26.27
CA GLY A 201 -13.07 2.09 -25.13
C GLY A 201 -12.23 0.83 -24.88
N GLU A 202 -11.24 0.54 -25.71
CA GLU A 202 -10.27 -0.54 -25.52
C GLU A 202 -9.13 -0.10 -24.58
N ILE A 203 -8.53 -1.06 -23.85
CA ILE A 203 -7.41 -0.80 -22.94
C ILE A 203 -6.19 -0.31 -23.73
N ASN A 204 -5.92 -0.95 -24.88
CA ASN A 204 -4.99 -0.45 -25.89
C ASN A 204 -5.69 -0.37 -27.24
N GLY A 205 -6.26 0.80 -27.54
CA GLY A 205 -6.92 1.05 -28.81
C GLY A 205 -6.00 1.10 -30.03
N ALA A 206 -4.68 1.12 -29.85
CA ALA A 206 -3.71 1.23 -30.94
C ALA A 206 -3.33 -0.12 -31.56
N ILE A 207 -3.70 -1.24 -30.94
CA ILE A 207 -3.40 -2.58 -31.45
C ILE A 207 -4.67 -3.38 -31.66
N LYS A 208 -4.59 -4.46 -32.45
CA LYS A 208 -5.64 -5.49 -32.55
C LYS A 208 -5.02 -6.85 -32.87
N VAL A 209 -5.53 -7.92 -32.28
CA VAL A 209 -5.15 -9.29 -32.61
C VAL A 209 -6.10 -9.88 -33.64
N TYR A 210 -5.55 -10.49 -34.69
CA TYR A 210 -6.29 -11.24 -35.71
C TYR A 210 -5.91 -12.71 -35.68
N VAL A 211 -6.89 -13.60 -35.85
CA VAL A 211 -6.64 -15.02 -36.12
C VAL A 211 -6.53 -15.25 -37.63
N ILE A 212 -5.64 -16.16 -37.99
CA ILE A 212 -5.38 -16.59 -39.36
C ILE A 212 -5.37 -18.13 -39.41
N ASP A 213 -5.45 -18.68 -40.62
CA ASP A 213 -5.27 -20.12 -40.92
C ASP A 213 -6.30 -21.10 -40.30
N PHE A 214 -7.44 -21.22 -40.95
CA PHE A 214 -8.55 -22.10 -40.52
C PHE A 214 -8.44 -23.55 -41.01
N GLY A 215 -7.26 -24.04 -41.40
CA GLY A 215 -7.13 -25.33 -42.09
C GLY A 215 -7.43 -26.62 -41.30
N SER A 216 -7.74 -26.48 -40.01
CA SER A 216 -8.19 -27.56 -39.13
C SER A 216 -9.61 -27.32 -38.58
N SER A 217 -10.30 -26.30 -39.07
CA SER A 217 -11.57 -25.85 -38.48
C SER A 217 -12.72 -26.81 -38.74
N GLY A 218 -13.70 -26.83 -37.85
CA GLY A 218 -14.90 -27.64 -38.01
C GLY A 218 -15.94 -27.40 -36.92
N SER A 219 -17.04 -28.16 -36.99
CA SER A 219 -18.19 -28.06 -36.06
C SER A 219 -18.02 -28.81 -34.74
N LYS A 220 -16.91 -29.52 -34.55
CA LYS A 220 -16.57 -30.25 -33.33
C LYS A 220 -15.13 -29.95 -32.90
N SER A 221 -14.93 -29.82 -31.60
CA SER A 221 -13.59 -29.76 -31.01
C SER A 221 -12.84 -31.06 -31.28
N GLN A 222 -11.59 -30.95 -31.74
CA GLN A 222 -10.66 -32.06 -31.95
C GLN A 222 -9.73 -32.27 -30.75
N SER A 223 -10.03 -31.64 -29.61
CA SER A 223 -9.30 -31.83 -28.36
C SER A 223 -9.34 -33.29 -27.90
N ASN A 224 -8.18 -33.89 -27.60
CA ASN A 224 -8.08 -35.26 -27.15
C ASN A 224 -6.99 -35.41 -26.08
N THR A 225 -7.38 -35.88 -24.89
CA THR A 225 -6.50 -36.08 -23.74
C THR A 225 -5.54 -37.26 -23.89
N GLU A 226 -5.88 -38.29 -24.69
CA GLU A 226 -5.03 -39.47 -24.92
C GLU A 226 -3.89 -39.17 -25.91
N THR A 227 -4.13 -38.26 -26.86
CA THR A 227 -3.15 -37.86 -27.88
C THR A 227 -2.50 -36.50 -27.58
N ASP A 228 -2.75 -35.94 -26.40
CA ASP A 228 -2.25 -34.65 -25.91
C ASP A 228 -2.57 -33.47 -26.86
N ARG A 229 -3.67 -33.59 -27.61
CA ARG A 229 -4.11 -32.58 -28.58
C ARG A 229 -4.96 -31.52 -27.90
N LEU A 230 -4.42 -30.30 -27.82
CA LEU A 230 -5.07 -29.14 -27.21
C LEU A 230 -6.17 -28.57 -28.12
N GLY A 231 -7.34 -28.27 -27.55
CA GLY A 231 -8.39 -27.48 -28.22
C GLY A 231 -8.19 -25.97 -28.04
N ASP A 232 -9.03 -25.16 -28.69
CA ASP A 232 -8.87 -23.68 -28.72
C ASP A 232 -8.88 -23.04 -27.33
N LEU A 233 -9.74 -23.51 -26.43
CA LEU A 233 -9.75 -23.08 -25.02
C LEU A 233 -8.39 -23.29 -24.33
N HIS A 234 -7.77 -24.44 -24.53
CA HIS A 234 -6.49 -24.78 -23.91
C HIS A 234 -5.35 -23.95 -24.51
N TRP A 235 -5.42 -23.66 -25.82
CA TRP A 235 -4.47 -22.74 -26.46
C TRP A 235 -4.56 -21.34 -25.88
N VAL A 236 -5.76 -20.78 -25.74
CA VAL A 236 -5.93 -19.46 -25.13
C VAL A 236 -5.48 -19.47 -23.67
N ALA A 237 -5.79 -20.50 -22.89
CA ALA A 237 -5.26 -20.63 -21.52
C ALA A 237 -3.72 -20.56 -21.50
N LYS A 238 -3.05 -21.26 -22.42
CA LYS A 238 -1.58 -21.23 -22.57
C LYS A 238 -1.05 -19.87 -23.01
N ILE A 239 -1.80 -19.13 -23.83
CA ILE A 239 -1.48 -17.76 -24.22
C ILE A 239 -1.54 -16.84 -22.98
N LEU A 240 -2.63 -16.89 -22.22
CA LEU A 240 -2.79 -16.12 -20.99
C LEU A 240 -1.66 -16.40 -19.98
N GLU A 241 -1.30 -17.68 -19.80
CA GLU A 241 -0.17 -18.10 -18.96
C GLU A 241 1.17 -17.52 -19.48
N THR A 242 1.39 -17.54 -20.79
CA THR A 242 2.62 -17.00 -21.42
C THR A 242 2.73 -15.49 -21.25
N LEU A 243 1.62 -14.76 -21.44
CA LEU A 243 1.56 -13.31 -21.23
C LEU A 243 1.78 -12.95 -19.75
N SER A 244 1.18 -13.73 -18.84
CA SER A 244 1.35 -13.57 -17.39
C SER A 244 2.81 -13.75 -16.95
N LYS A 245 3.51 -14.77 -17.46
CA LYS A 245 4.92 -15.04 -17.15
C LYS A 245 5.86 -13.89 -17.50
N LYS A 246 5.60 -13.18 -18.60
CA LYS A 246 6.41 -12.00 -19.01
C LYS A 246 6.49 -10.90 -17.96
N ILE A 247 5.50 -10.81 -17.07
CA ILE A 247 5.49 -9.85 -15.95
C ILE A 247 6.08 -10.50 -14.70
N GLN A 248 5.75 -11.78 -14.47
CA GLN A 248 6.02 -12.46 -13.21
C GLN A 248 7.44 -13.00 -13.04
N ASP A 249 8.17 -13.25 -14.13
CA ASP A 249 9.56 -13.72 -14.04
C ASP A 249 10.52 -12.66 -13.46
N SER A 250 10.04 -11.44 -13.16
CA SER A 250 10.82 -10.38 -12.52
C SER A 250 9.97 -9.58 -11.52
N PRO A 251 9.52 -10.19 -10.40
CA PRO A 251 8.66 -9.52 -9.43
C PRO A 251 9.36 -8.28 -8.82
N GLY A 252 10.69 -8.28 -8.72
CA GLY A 252 11.44 -7.11 -8.22
C GLY A 252 11.25 -5.85 -9.08
N THR A 253 11.05 -5.99 -10.39
CA THR A 253 11.03 -4.88 -11.35
C THR A 253 9.64 -4.53 -11.88
N SER A 254 8.68 -5.46 -11.82
CA SER A 254 7.30 -5.19 -12.25
C SER A 254 6.58 -4.25 -11.28
N GLU A 255 5.69 -3.39 -11.78
CA GLU A 255 4.80 -2.61 -10.90
C GLU A 255 3.79 -3.53 -10.21
N GLU A 256 3.31 -3.16 -9.02
CA GLU A 256 2.32 -3.97 -8.29
C GLU A 256 1.03 -4.18 -9.09
N ARG A 257 0.62 -3.14 -9.82
CA ARG A 257 -0.53 -3.12 -10.71
C ARG A 257 -0.43 -4.18 -11.80
N ASP A 258 0.69 -4.19 -12.50
CA ASP A 258 0.99 -5.15 -13.56
C ASP A 258 1.02 -6.57 -12.99
N PHE A 259 1.59 -6.73 -11.80
CA PHE A 259 1.67 -8.02 -11.13
C PHE A 259 0.28 -8.55 -10.73
N ARG A 260 -0.65 -7.69 -10.25
CA ARG A 260 -2.05 -8.08 -9.98
C ARG A 260 -2.76 -8.58 -11.23
N LEU A 261 -2.63 -7.85 -12.35
CA LEU A 261 -3.22 -8.30 -13.60
C LEU A 261 -2.59 -9.63 -14.06
N ALA A 262 -1.27 -9.78 -13.96
CA ALA A 262 -0.61 -11.03 -14.30
C ALA A 262 -1.15 -12.21 -13.47
N LEU A 263 -1.36 -12.03 -12.17
CA LEU A 263 -1.94 -13.05 -11.29
C LEU A 263 -3.36 -13.43 -11.72
N LEU A 264 -4.20 -12.44 -12.08
CA LEU A 264 -5.52 -12.70 -12.63
C LEU A 264 -5.45 -13.54 -13.91
N LEU A 265 -4.57 -13.18 -14.85
CA LEU A 265 -4.44 -13.91 -16.12
C LEU A 265 -4.03 -15.37 -15.89
N ASP A 266 -3.14 -15.64 -14.94
CA ASP A 266 -2.73 -17.01 -14.57
C ASP A 266 -3.85 -17.79 -13.87
N GLU A 267 -4.56 -17.15 -12.93
CA GLU A 267 -5.72 -17.75 -12.26
C GLU A 267 -6.78 -18.16 -13.28
N ARG A 268 -7.10 -17.27 -14.22
CA ARG A 268 -8.09 -17.54 -15.28
C ARG A 268 -7.61 -18.60 -16.26
N ALA A 269 -6.33 -18.61 -16.62
CA ALA A 269 -5.75 -19.69 -17.42
C ALA A 269 -5.95 -21.06 -16.74
N LYS A 270 -5.66 -21.16 -15.44
CA LYS A 270 -5.84 -22.41 -14.67
C LYS A 270 -7.30 -22.85 -14.53
N VAL A 271 -8.25 -21.91 -14.51
CA VAL A 271 -9.69 -22.23 -14.50
C VAL A 271 -10.16 -22.73 -15.88
N ILE A 272 -9.61 -22.18 -16.96
CA ILE A 272 -9.93 -22.59 -18.34
C ILE A 272 -9.36 -23.98 -18.68
N PHE A 273 -8.23 -24.36 -18.07
CA PHE A 273 -7.44 -25.54 -18.46
C PHE A 273 -8.02 -26.96 -18.14
N PRO A 274 -8.81 -27.24 -17.08
CA PRO A 274 -9.23 -28.60 -16.74
C PRO A 274 -10.33 -29.19 -17.65
N SER A 275 -10.32 -30.52 -17.82
CA SER A 275 -11.12 -31.29 -18.79
C SER A 275 -12.65 -31.27 -18.58
N VAL A 276 -13.35 -30.78 -19.60
CA VAL A 276 -14.72 -31.00 -20.18
C VAL A 276 -15.85 -31.64 -19.34
N SER A 277 -15.60 -32.52 -18.37
CA SER A 277 -16.65 -33.37 -17.77
C SER A 277 -17.44 -32.75 -16.61
N SER A 278 -17.05 -31.57 -16.09
CA SER A 278 -17.75 -30.95 -14.94
C SER A 278 -17.58 -29.43 -14.82
N GLN A 279 -17.52 -28.71 -15.94
CA GLN A 279 -17.48 -27.25 -15.90
C GLN A 279 -18.88 -26.64 -15.76
N ARG A 280 -19.02 -25.70 -14.81
CA ARG A 280 -20.06 -24.65 -14.87
C ARG A 280 -19.91 -23.90 -16.20
N VAL A 281 -21.02 -23.39 -16.74
CA VAL A 281 -21.03 -22.52 -17.92
C VAL A 281 -19.98 -21.41 -17.74
N PHE A 282 -18.94 -21.42 -18.56
CA PHE A 282 -17.84 -20.45 -18.53
C PHE A 282 -18.19 -19.26 -19.41
N SER A 283 -18.23 -18.05 -18.84
CA SER A 283 -18.54 -16.82 -19.59
C SER A 283 -17.26 -16.05 -19.93
N PHE A 284 -16.92 -15.97 -21.22
CA PHE A 284 -15.79 -15.16 -21.69
C PHE A 284 -15.97 -13.68 -21.33
N GLU A 285 -17.20 -13.18 -21.39
CA GLU A 285 -17.55 -11.80 -21.05
C GLU A 285 -17.29 -11.49 -19.57
N GLU A 286 -17.52 -12.44 -18.65
CA GLU A 286 -17.17 -12.26 -17.23
C GLU A 286 -15.65 -12.12 -17.04
N VAL A 287 -14.86 -12.91 -17.76
CA VAL A 287 -13.38 -12.83 -17.69
C VAL A 287 -12.87 -11.54 -18.30
N ILE A 288 -13.38 -11.13 -19.45
CA ILE A 288 -13.07 -9.83 -20.08
C ILE A 288 -13.45 -8.70 -19.11
N THR A 289 -14.63 -8.76 -18.51
CA THR A 289 -15.10 -7.80 -17.51
C THR A 289 -14.17 -7.77 -16.30
N HIS A 290 -13.73 -8.92 -15.78
CA HIS A 290 -12.77 -8.98 -14.68
C HIS A 290 -11.39 -8.41 -15.05
N ILE A 291 -10.88 -8.67 -16.25
CA ILE A 291 -9.62 -8.08 -16.74
C ILE A 291 -9.76 -6.56 -16.80
N ARG A 292 -10.85 -6.07 -17.39
CA ARG A 292 -11.17 -4.63 -17.44
C ARG A 292 -11.37 -4.04 -16.04
N GLN A 293 -12.02 -4.77 -15.13
CA GLN A 293 -12.25 -4.33 -13.76
C GLN A 293 -10.94 -4.23 -12.98
N VAL A 294 -10.05 -5.23 -13.02
CA VAL A 294 -8.75 -5.17 -12.34
C VAL A 294 -7.89 -4.05 -12.93
N PHE A 295 -7.90 -3.88 -14.26
CA PHE A 295 -7.26 -2.74 -14.90
C PHE A 295 -7.89 -1.41 -14.44
N SER A 296 -9.22 -1.32 -14.32
CA SER A 296 -9.94 -0.12 -13.89
C SER A 296 -9.84 0.17 -12.38
N GLN A 297 -9.77 -0.82 -11.51
CA GLN A 297 -9.58 -0.63 -10.07
C GLN A 297 -8.22 0.01 -9.80
N VAL A 298 -7.27 -0.25 -10.70
CA VAL A 298 -5.95 0.35 -10.73
C VAL A 298 -5.99 1.76 -11.33
N THR A 299 -6.68 1.98 -12.45
CA THR A 299 -6.65 3.28 -13.15
C THR A 299 -7.70 4.29 -12.66
N SER A 300 -8.78 3.81 -12.05
CA SER A 300 -10.03 4.51 -11.72
C SER A 300 -10.53 4.19 -10.30
N PRO A 301 -9.68 4.26 -9.27
CA PRO A 301 -9.96 3.74 -7.92
C PRO A 301 -11.12 4.42 -7.19
N TRP A 302 -11.56 5.61 -7.64
CA TRP A 302 -12.68 6.39 -7.10
C TRP A 302 -14.07 5.76 -7.34
N LYS A 303 -14.20 4.75 -8.20
CA LYS A 303 -15.47 4.04 -8.43
C LYS A 303 -15.82 3.02 -7.33
N ASN A 304 -14.87 2.68 -6.46
CA ASN A 304 -15.11 1.71 -5.40
C ASN A 304 -15.98 2.32 -4.28
N PRO A 305 -17.00 1.61 -3.76
CA PRO A 305 -17.79 2.11 -2.65
C PRO A 305 -16.95 2.24 -1.36
N LEU A 306 -17.34 3.17 -0.49
CA LEU A 306 -16.75 3.28 0.85
C LEU A 306 -17.31 2.17 1.73
N GLU A 307 -16.42 1.31 2.24
CA GLU A 307 -16.74 0.35 3.30
C GLU A 307 -15.75 0.52 4.46
N LEU A 308 -16.27 0.62 5.68
CA LEU A 308 -15.50 0.64 6.93
C LEU A 308 -15.69 -0.69 7.65
N ARG A 309 -14.62 -1.43 7.92
CA ARG A 309 -14.61 -2.62 8.77
C ARG A 309 -14.53 -2.27 10.25
N SER A 310 -13.93 -1.12 10.56
CA SER A 310 -13.82 -0.56 11.91
C SER A 310 -14.11 0.94 11.89
N PHE A 311 -14.53 1.50 13.02
CA PHE A 311 -14.71 2.94 13.15
C PHE A 311 -13.39 3.69 13.01
N ASN A 312 -12.24 3.08 13.27
CA ASN A 312 -10.92 3.66 13.07
C ASN A 312 -10.32 3.38 11.68
N ASP A 313 -11.04 2.73 10.77
CA ASP A 313 -10.52 2.57 9.41
C ASP A 313 -10.34 3.95 8.78
N SER A 314 -9.13 4.23 8.27
CA SER A 314 -8.74 5.58 7.84
C SER A 314 -8.71 6.63 8.98
N TYR A 315 -8.39 6.21 10.22
CA TYR A 315 -8.06 7.12 11.34
C TYR A 315 -6.98 8.13 10.94
N ASN A 316 -5.97 7.68 10.19
CA ASN A 316 -5.06 8.59 9.49
C ASN A 316 -5.68 9.03 8.16
N ALA A 317 -6.03 10.31 8.07
CA ALA A 317 -6.59 10.90 6.85
C ALA A 317 -5.59 10.96 5.66
N GLN A 318 -4.28 10.80 5.90
CA GLN A 318 -3.27 10.68 4.84
C GLN A 318 -3.43 9.37 4.04
N THR A 319 -4.01 8.33 4.64
CA THR A 319 -4.21 7.03 3.99
C THR A 319 -5.65 6.78 3.54
N LEU A 320 -6.61 7.56 4.04
CA LEU A 320 -7.95 7.66 3.49
C LEU A 320 -7.85 7.91 1.98
N SER A 321 -8.73 7.39 1.13
CA SER A 321 -8.76 7.83 -0.27
C SER A 321 -9.51 9.15 -0.39
N PRO A 322 -9.10 10.09 -1.27
CA PRO A 322 -9.64 11.45 -1.23
C PRO A 322 -11.14 11.50 -1.60
N TRP A 323 -11.58 10.64 -2.52
CA TRP A 323 -13.00 10.47 -2.86
C TRP A 323 -13.88 9.95 -1.71
N PHE A 324 -13.30 9.47 -0.60
CA PHE A 324 -14.06 9.09 0.59
C PHE A 324 -14.21 10.21 1.62
N VAL A 325 -13.42 11.29 1.50
CA VAL A 325 -13.44 12.42 2.42
C VAL A 325 -14.83 13.08 2.53
N PRO A 326 -15.56 13.36 1.43
CA PRO A 326 -16.87 14.03 1.53
C PRO A 326 -17.90 13.24 2.36
N TYR A 327 -17.80 11.91 2.35
CA TYR A 327 -18.69 11.03 3.12
C TYR A 327 -18.40 11.02 4.61
N LEU A 328 -17.21 11.44 5.05
CA LEU A 328 -16.74 11.34 6.44
C LEU A 328 -16.50 12.70 7.11
N LEU A 329 -16.19 13.75 6.35
CA LEU A 329 -15.97 15.10 6.87
C LEU A 329 -17.26 15.72 7.40
N VAL A 330 -17.19 16.29 8.60
CA VAL A 330 -18.27 17.09 9.18
C VAL A 330 -17.83 18.55 9.15
N ASP A 331 -18.29 19.25 8.12
CA ASP A 331 -18.24 20.70 7.99
C ASP A 331 -19.67 21.15 7.67
N ASP A 332 -20.25 21.99 8.53
CA ASP A 332 -21.65 22.36 8.37
C ASP A 332 -21.73 23.45 7.30
N GLU A 333 -22.41 23.17 6.19
CA GLU A 333 -22.57 24.08 5.05
C GLU A 333 -21.25 24.46 4.34
N ASP A 334 -20.23 23.59 4.37
CA ASP A 334 -18.91 23.83 3.76
C ASP A 334 -18.23 25.15 4.24
N LYS A 335 -18.51 25.58 5.48
CA LYS A 335 -17.96 26.83 6.05
C LYS A 335 -16.44 26.82 6.10
N TRP A 336 -15.85 25.75 6.63
CA TRP A 336 -14.39 25.65 6.71
C TRP A 336 -13.76 25.51 5.33
N ILE A 337 -14.34 24.68 4.45
CA ILE A 337 -13.87 24.52 3.07
C ILE A 337 -13.85 25.87 2.34
N SER A 338 -14.94 26.63 2.41
CA SER A 338 -15.05 27.93 1.72
C SER A 338 -14.04 28.98 2.19
N GLU A 339 -13.60 28.91 3.46
CA GLU A 339 -12.60 29.81 4.01
C GLU A 339 -11.17 29.48 3.56
N ILE A 340 -10.88 28.19 3.32
CA ILE A 340 -9.54 27.74 2.92
C ILE A 340 -9.33 27.62 1.40
N THR A 341 -10.38 27.83 0.61
CA THR A 341 -10.30 27.91 -0.86
C THR A 341 -9.91 29.31 -1.37
N SER A 342 -9.69 30.27 -0.46
CA SER A 342 -9.27 31.64 -0.77
C SER A 342 -8.02 31.68 -1.66
N ARG A 343 -7.88 32.74 -2.49
CA ARG A 343 -6.69 32.93 -3.32
C ARG A 343 -5.47 33.27 -2.46
N GLY A 344 -4.30 32.85 -2.91
CA GLY A 344 -3.03 33.12 -2.25
C GLY A 344 -2.62 32.09 -1.17
N PRO A 345 -1.37 32.17 -0.69
CA PRO A 345 -0.82 31.20 0.24
C PRO A 345 -1.55 31.19 1.58
N GLN A 346 -1.81 29.99 2.11
CA GLN A 346 -2.47 29.84 3.41
C GLN A 346 -1.87 28.69 4.20
N VAL A 347 -1.74 28.92 5.50
CA VAL A 347 -1.27 27.93 6.48
C VAL A 347 -2.44 27.52 7.36
N ILE A 348 -2.75 26.23 7.32
CA ILE A 348 -3.81 25.60 8.10
C ILE A 348 -3.18 25.01 9.36
N THR A 349 -3.48 25.60 10.50
CA THR A 349 -2.96 25.16 11.80
C THR A 349 -4.00 24.40 12.60
N GLY A 350 -3.54 23.77 13.66
CA GLY A 350 -4.38 23.06 14.60
C GLY A 350 -3.63 21.93 15.28
N MET A 351 -4.18 21.44 16.37
CA MET A 351 -3.62 20.34 17.15
C MET A 351 -3.66 19.00 16.38
N ARG A 352 -2.96 17.99 16.91
CA ARG A 352 -3.02 16.63 16.37
C ARG A 352 -4.43 16.05 16.52
N GLY A 353 -4.86 15.29 15.52
CA GLY A 353 -6.16 14.63 15.54
C GLY A 353 -7.38 15.55 15.33
N CYS A 354 -7.20 16.87 15.12
CA CYS A 354 -8.35 17.77 14.87
C CYS A 354 -8.90 17.71 13.44
N GLY A 355 -8.27 16.96 12.53
CA GLY A 355 -8.76 16.75 11.17
C GLY A 355 -8.11 17.60 10.06
N LYS A 356 -6.99 18.28 10.32
CA LYS A 356 -6.28 19.14 9.33
C LYS A 356 -6.08 18.47 7.97
N THR A 357 -5.50 17.27 7.97
CA THR A 357 -5.30 16.49 6.74
C THR A 357 -6.62 16.16 6.05
N MET A 358 -7.66 15.82 6.80
CA MET A 358 -8.96 15.50 6.21
C MET A 358 -9.59 16.73 5.55
N LEU A 359 -9.47 17.89 6.20
CA LEU A 359 -9.91 19.17 5.63
C LEU A 359 -9.10 19.54 4.38
N LEU A 360 -7.77 19.45 4.42
CA LEU A 360 -6.93 19.74 3.26
C LEU A 360 -7.26 18.80 2.08
N ARG A 361 -7.49 17.51 2.34
CA ARG A 361 -7.85 16.53 1.31
C ARG A 361 -9.25 16.73 0.76
N ALA A 362 -10.14 17.41 1.48
CA ALA A 362 -11.44 17.78 0.95
C ALA A 362 -11.34 18.78 -0.22
N LEU A 363 -10.25 19.54 -0.32
CA LEU A 363 -9.96 20.44 -1.44
C LEU A 363 -9.37 19.69 -2.65
N GLN A 364 -8.89 18.45 -2.48
CA GLN A 364 -8.29 17.72 -3.58
C GLN A 364 -9.34 17.49 -4.69
N PHE A 365 -8.92 17.61 -5.95
CA PHE A 365 -9.79 17.45 -7.12
C PHE A 365 -10.62 16.17 -7.04
N HIS A 366 -10.01 15.04 -6.66
CA HIS A 366 -10.72 13.77 -6.54
C HIS A 366 -11.84 13.77 -5.49
N ALA A 367 -11.67 14.48 -4.37
CA ALA A 367 -12.73 14.62 -3.37
C ALA A 367 -13.90 15.46 -3.93
N ARG A 368 -13.59 16.57 -4.62
CA ARG A 368 -14.63 17.45 -5.20
C ARG A 368 -15.31 16.84 -6.42
N ALA A 369 -14.62 16.01 -7.19
CA ALA A 369 -15.15 15.30 -8.35
C ALA A 369 -16.05 14.10 -7.98
N THR A 370 -16.14 13.77 -6.69
CA THR A 370 -17.02 12.68 -6.20
C THR A 370 -18.44 13.20 -5.96
N PRO A 371 -19.50 12.43 -6.27
CA PRO A 371 -20.88 12.82 -5.98
C PRO A 371 -21.14 13.03 -4.48
N GLN A 372 -21.69 14.19 -4.12
CA GLN A 372 -21.97 14.58 -2.72
C GLN A 372 -23.44 14.43 -2.32
N ASN A 373 -24.33 14.23 -3.29
CA ASN A 373 -25.77 14.10 -3.07
C ASN A 373 -26.38 13.11 -4.09
N ASP A 374 -27.63 12.70 -3.87
CA ASP A 374 -28.29 11.70 -4.73
C ASP A 374 -28.61 12.22 -6.15
N THR A 375 -28.65 13.53 -6.34
CA THR A 375 -28.77 14.16 -7.66
C THR A 375 -27.46 13.99 -8.46
N GLU A 376 -26.31 14.31 -7.88
CA GLU A 376 -24.98 14.14 -8.48
C GLU A 376 -24.66 12.65 -8.75
N LYS A 377 -25.18 11.73 -7.95
CA LYS A 377 -25.03 10.28 -8.22
C LYS A 377 -25.74 9.83 -9.49
N LYS A 378 -26.82 10.51 -9.88
CA LYS A 378 -27.62 10.17 -11.06
C LYS A 378 -27.14 10.89 -12.32
N ASP A 379 -26.54 12.07 -12.17
CA ASP A 379 -26.11 12.91 -13.28
C ASP A 379 -24.75 13.56 -13.01
N SER A 380 -23.72 13.12 -13.73
CA SER A 380 -22.35 13.62 -13.58
C SER A 380 -22.17 15.06 -14.06
N SER A 381 -23.08 15.60 -14.88
CA SER A 381 -22.99 16.98 -15.36
C SER A 381 -23.14 18.00 -14.21
N THR A 382 -23.97 17.68 -13.22
CA THR A 382 -24.18 18.52 -12.02
C THR A 382 -22.92 18.61 -11.14
N ILE A 383 -22.04 17.61 -11.19
CA ILE A 383 -20.72 17.65 -10.53
C ILE A 383 -19.85 18.74 -11.18
N LEU A 384 -19.84 18.81 -12.51
CA LEU A 384 -19.06 19.80 -13.25
C LEU A 384 -19.57 21.22 -12.99
N GLU A 385 -20.89 21.43 -12.93
CA GLU A 385 -21.48 22.73 -12.56
C GLU A 385 -20.98 23.22 -11.19
N ARG A 386 -20.94 22.31 -10.20
CA ARG A 386 -20.41 22.62 -8.87
C ARG A 386 -18.91 22.94 -8.93
N LEU A 387 -18.11 22.16 -9.66
CA LEU A 387 -16.68 22.42 -9.82
C LEU A 387 -16.41 23.79 -10.48
N HIS A 388 -17.19 24.17 -11.50
CA HIS A 388 -17.11 25.49 -12.12
C HIS A 388 -17.45 26.62 -11.16
N LYS A 389 -18.46 26.43 -10.30
CA LYS A 389 -18.84 27.42 -9.28
C LYS A 389 -17.75 27.58 -8.21
N GLU A 390 -17.11 26.50 -7.81
CA GLU A 390 -15.99 26.50 -6.86
C GLU A 390 -14.74 27.19 -7.44
N ASN A 391 -14.50 27.02 -8.75
CA ASN A 391 -13.46 27.69 -9.52
C ASN A 391 -12.02 27.51 -8.98
N TYR A 392 -11.73 26.34 -8.41
CA TYR A 392 -10.36 25.94 -8.06
C TYR A 392 -10.12 24.45 -8.35
N LEU A 393 -8.85 24.07 -8.45
CA LEU A 393 -8.38 22.70 -8.61
C LEU A 393 -7.29 22.42 -7.60
N GLY A 394 -7.57 21.54 -6.63
CA GLY A 394 -6.59 21.14 -5.62
C GLY A 394 -5.81 19.90 -6.01
N ILE A 395 -4.48 19.95 -5.96
CA ILE A 395 -3.59 18.79 -6.14
C ILE A 395 -2.86 18.55 -4.83
N TYR A 396 -2.87 17.31 -4.34
CA TYR A 396 -2.44 16.98 -2.98
C TYR A 396 -1.14 16.19 -2.94
N ILE A 397 -0.24 16.59 -2.05
CA ILE A 397 0.97 15.85 -1.70
C ILE A 397 1.14 15.82 -0.18
N SER A 398 1.67 14.72 0.34
CA SER A 398 2.02 14.56 1.75
C SER A 398 3.53 14.74 1.95
N CYS A 399 3.91 15.67 2.84
CA CYS A 399 5.31 15.96 3.15
C CYS A 399 6.02 14.74 3.76
N THR A 400 5.35 14.04 4.69
CA THR A 400 5.87 12.85 5.39
C THR A 400 6.24 11.69 4.48
N ARG A 401 5.57 11.58 3.33
CA ARG A 401 5.78 10.50 2.37
C ARG A 401 6.82 10.86 1.32
N LEU A 402 6.94 12.15 1.00
CA LEU A 402 7.71 12.60 -0.13
C LEU A 402 9.06 13.19 0.25
N LEU A 403 9.23 13.78 1.44
CA LEU A 403 10.43 14.54 1.80
C LEU A 403 11.27 13.84 2.88
N ASP A 404 11.33 12.51 2.84
CA ASP A 404 12.22 11.73 3.70
C ASP A 404 13.69 12.18 3.55
N THR A 405 14.41 12.28 4.67
CA THR A 405 15.85 12.53 4.70
C THR A 405 16.62 11.26 4.30
N LEU A 406 17.65 11.39 3.46
CA LEU A 406 18.60 10.32 3.17
C LEU A 406 19.55 10.08 4.37
N GLY A 407 19.02 9.84 5.58
CA GLY A 407 19.83 9.77 6.78
C GLY A 407 19.09 10.07 8.08
N SER A 408 19.76 10.80 8.98
CA SER A 408 19.20 11.25 10.26
C SER A 408 18.36 12.52 10.09
N HIS A 409 17.39 12.75 10.99
CA HIS A 409 16.53 13.95 11.01
C HIS A 409 17.27 15.30 10.95
N ASP A 410 18.55 15.35 11.37
CA ASP A 410 19.37 16.56 11.38
C ASP A 410 19.97 16.96 10.01
N GLN A 411 19.76 16.17 8.95
CA GLN A 411 20.32 16.47 7.63
C GLN A 411 19.39 17.34 6.77
N SER A 412 19.98 18.09 5.83
CA SER A 412 19.24 18.88 4.84
C SER A 412 18.43 17.99 3.90
N LEU A 413 17.25 18.45 3.48
CA LEU A 413 16.43 17.74 2.49
C LEU A 413 17.17 17.55 1.15
N ASN A 414 17.09 16.35 0.60
CA ASN A 414 17.66 16.05 -0.72
C ASN A 414 16.64 16.37 -1.83
N SER A 415 17.00 17.30 -2.71
CA SER A 415 16.21 17.75 -3.88
C SER A 415 14.70 17.91 -3.63
N PRO A 416 14.27 18.65 -2.58
CA PRO A 416 12.88 18.69 -2.16
C PRO A 416 11.93 19.28 -3.22
N PHE A 417 12.39 20.29 -3.96
CA PHE A 417 11.57 20.98 -4.96
C PHE A 417 11.39 20.14 -6.22
N GLU A 418 12.44 19.44 -6.67
CA GLU A 418 12.37 18.47 -7.77
C GLU A 418 11.38 17.35 -7.44
N ARG A 419 11.45 16.80 -6.22
CA ARG A 419 10.54 15.74 -5.76
C ARG A 419 9.10 16.24 -5.73
N LEU A 420 8.85 17.43 -5.17
CA LEU A 420 7.53 18.06 -5.15
C LEU A 420 6.99 18.30 -6.56
N PHE A 421 7.80 18.87 -7.45
CA PHE A 421 7.38 19.18 -8.81
C PHE A 421 6.98 17.95 -9.61
N VAL A 422 7.80 16.88 -9.55
CA VAL A 422 7.50 15.60 -10.21
C VAL A 422 6.24 14.97 -9.60
N ALA A 423 6.09 14.99 -8.28
CA ALA A 423 4.94 14.40 -7.61
C ALA A 423 3.63 15.14 -7.92
N TYR A 424 3.62 16.48 -7.92
CA TYR A 424 2.45 17.27 -8.32
C TYR A 424 2.09 17.06 -9.80
N SER A 425 3.09 16.87 -10.67
CA SER A 425 2.85 16.53 -12.08
C SER A 425 2.19 15.17 -12.24
N LEU A 426 2.59 14.19 -11.42
CA LEU A 426 1.99 12.85 -11.40
C LEU A 426 0.53 12.90 -10.91
N GLU A 427 0.26 13.67 -9.85
CA GLU A 427 -1.10 13.89 -9.35
C GLU A 427 -1.97 14.70 -10.34
N ALA A 428 -1.39 15.59 -11.13
CA ALA A 428 -2.10 16.27 -12.22
C ALA A 428 -2.57 15.27 -13.30
N LEU A 429 -1.73 14.30 -13.68
CA LEU A 429 -2.13 13.22 -14.61
C LEU A 429 -3.29 12.40 -14.04
N ASN A 430 -3.29 12.12 -12.73
CA ASN A 430 -4.41 11.44 -12.07
C ASN A 430 -5.70 12.28 -12.09
N ALA A 431 -5.61 13.59 -11.88
CA ALA A 431 -6.75 14.50 -11.98
C ALA A 431 -7.32 14.54 -13.40
N ILE A 432 -6.47 14.60 -14.44
CA ILE A 432 -6.87 14.54 -15.85
C ILE A 432 -7.63 13.25 -16.12
N ARG A 433 -7.12 12.12 -15.64
CA ARG A 433 -7.78 10.82 -15.79
C ARG A 433 -9.17 10.79 -15.14
N HIS A 434 -9.30 11.33 -13.94
CA HIS A 434 -10.60 11.40 -13.26
C HIS A 434 -11.59 12.33 -13.99
N LEU A 435 -11.13 13.47 -14.50
CA LEU A 435 -11.96 14.34 -15.33
C LEU A 435 -12.41 13.64 -16.62
N ARG A 436 -11.55 12.81 -17.25
CA ARG A 436 -11.87 12.10 -18.50
C ARG A 436 -13.07 11.18 -18.33
N GLU A 437 -13.18 10.58 -17.14
CA GLU A 437 -14.29 9.71 -16.80
C GLU A 437 -15.59 10.45 -16.53
N LEU A 438 -15.51 11.68 -16.01
CA LEU A 438 -16.68 12.54 -15.84
C LEU A 438 -17.17 13.05 -17.20
N LYS A 439 -16.25 13.51 -18.05
CA LYS A 439 -16.54 14.06 -19.38
C LYS A 439 -15.29 14.05 -20.27
N ALA A 440 -15.25 13.10 -21.20
CA ALA A 440 -14.08 12.91 -22.07
C ALA A 440 -13.85 14.07 -23.03
N GLU A 441 -14.91 14.74 -23.51
CA GLU A 441 -14.79 15.85 -24.48
C GLU A 441 -14.17 17.11 -23.88
N SER A 442 -14.16 17.25 -22.55
CA SER A 442 -13.59 18.40 -21.86
C SER A 442 -12.05 18.43 -21.89
N ILE A 443 -11.40 17.30 -22.16
CA ILE A 443 -9.94 17.17 -22.12
C ILE A 443 -9.34 17.35 -23.50
N LYS A 444 -8.23 18.09 -23.58
CA LYS A 444 -7.50 18.23 -24.84
C LYS A 444 -6.83 16.89 -25.19
N PRO A 445 -6.89 16.42 -26.46
CA PRO A 445 -6.33 15.13 -26.87
C PRO A 445 -4.85 14.89 -26.50
N ASP A 446 -4.05 15.96 -26.47
CA ASP A 446 -2.61 15.92 -26.13
C ASP A 446 -2.30 16.42 -24.70
N ALA A 447 -3.28 16.41 -23.78
CA ALA A 447 -3.12 16.92 -22.41
C ALA A 447 -1.88 16.38 -21.68
N PHE A 448 -1.57 15.11 -21.86
CA PHE A 448 -0.40 14.46 -21.25
C PHE A 448 0.93 15.00 -21.78
N LYS A 449 1.00 15.40 -23.06
CA LYS A 449 2.19 16.03 -23.64
C LYS A 449 2.43 17.43 -23.10
N ILE A 450 1.37 18.17 -22.77
CA ILE A 450 1.49 19.50 -22.14
C ILE A 450 2.25 19.36 -20.81
N ILE A 451 1.88 18.38 -19.99
CA ILE A 451 2.58 18.07 -18.73
C ILE A 451 4.02 17.61 -18.99
N ALA A 452 4.26 16.68 -19.93
CA ALA A 452 5.62 16.23 -20.27
C ALA A 452 6.55 17.37 -20.72
N ASN A 453 6.07 18.27 -21.57
CA ASN A 453 6.84 19.39 -22.10
C ASN A 453 7.25 20.39 -20.99
N VAL A 454 6.34 20.67 -20.04
CA VAL A 454 6.65 21.54 -18.90
C VAL A 454 7.67 20.90 -17.97
N ILE A 455 7.64 19.58 -17.80
CA ILE A 455 8.65 18.88 -16.99
C ILE A 455 10.01 18.88 -17.68
N GLU A 456 10.06 18.63 -18.99
CA GLU A 456 11.31 18.63 -19.76
C GLU A 456 11.99 20.01 -19.75
N SER A 457 11.20 21.09 -19.87
CA SER A 457 11.74 22.46 -19.87
C SER A 457 12.23 22.91 -18.48
N ASN A 458 11.70 22.31 -17.41
CA ASN A 458 12.02 22.71 -16.04
C ASN A 458 12.97 21.76 -15.30
N ILE A 459 13.14 20.51 -15.75
CA ILE A 459 14.06 19.54 -15.15
C ILE A 459 15.06 19.03 -16.21
N ASN A 460 16.34 19.23 -15.95
CA ASN A 460 17.42 18.75 -16.82
C ASN A 460 17.42 17.21 -16.91
N ASN A 461 17.86 16.66 -18.04
CA ASN A 461 18.00 15.20 -18.30
C ASN A 461 16.69 14.39 -18.33
N CYS A 462 15.56 15.01 -18.70
CA CYS A 462 14.24 14.37 -18.81
C CYS A 462 13.80 14.04 -20.25
N GLN A 463 14.74 13.85 -21.20
CA GLN A 463 14.45 13.64 -22.63
C GLN A 463 13.54 12.43 -22.92
N ILE A 464 13.55 11.42 -22.05
CA ILE A 464 12.69 10.24 -22.14
C ILE A 464 11.18 10.57 -22.17
N LEU A 465 10.78 11.75 -21.67
CA LEU A 465 9.38 12.19 -21.67
C LEU A 465 8.87 12.60 -23.06
N LYS A 466 9.76 12.98 -23.99
CA LYS A 466 9.39 13.32 -25.38
C LYS A 466 8.96 12.11 -26.20
N GLU A 467 9.53 10.96 -25.87
CA GLU A 467 9.28 9.69 -26.56
C GLU A 467 8.01 9.00 -26.03
N ALA A 468 7.37 9.55 -24.99
CA ALA A 468 6.15 8.97 -24.43
C ALA A 468 4.93 9.24 -25.34
N PHE A 469 4.22 8.17 -25.69
CA PHE A 469 3.04 8.19 -26.55
C PHE A 469 1.73 8.08 -25.76
N SER A 470 1.79 7.87 -24.45
CA SER A 470 0.62 7.72 -23.59
C SER A 470 0.82 8.33 -22.19
N GLU A 471 -0.29 8.64 -21.51
CA GLU A 471 -0.30 9.03 -20.09
C GLU A 471 0.40 8.03 -19.19
N TYR A 472 0.21 6.74 -19.48
CA TYR A 472 0.80 5.65 -18.70
C TYR A 472 2.33 5.63 -18.81
N GLU A 473 2.87 5.88 -20.00
CA GLU A 473 4.32 5.97 -20.21
C GLU A 473 4.93 7.15 -19.47
N ILE A 474 4.26 8.31 -19.47
CA ILE A 474 4.67 9.46 -18.67
C ILE A 474 4.60 9.13 -17.18
N GLU A 475 3.50 8.57 -16.69
CA GLU A 475 3.34 8.19 -15.29
C GLU A 475 4.50 7.29 -14.83
N LYS A 476 4.85 6.29 -15.65
CA LYS A 476 5.96 5.37 -15.39
C LYS A 476 7.33 6.08 -15.41
N ALA A 477 7.54 6.98 -16.35
CA ALA A 477 8.78 7.75 -16.44
C ALA A 477 8.94 8.69 -15.22
N LEU A 478 7.86 9.37 -14.80
CA LEU A 478 7.86 10.22 -13.62
C LEU A 478 8.07 9.41 -12.33
N GLY A 479 7.48 8.21 -12.23
CA GLY A 479 7.74 7.29 -11.13
C GLY A 479 9.22 6.89 -11.04
N LYS A 480 9.88 6.63 -12.17
CA LYS A 480 11.34 6.36 -12.22
C LYS A 480 12.17 7.58 -11.83
N ILE A 481 11.79 8.76 -12.29
CA ILE A 481 12.47 10.02 -11.95
C ILE A 481 12.40 10.27 -10.44
N LEU A 482 11.21 10.13 -9.85
CA LEU A 482 11.01 10.32 -8.42
C LEU A 482 11.85 9.34 -7.59
N ASN A 483 12.10 8.15 -8.14
CA ASN A 483 12.93 7.12 -7.53
C ASN A 483 14.41 7.46 -7.53
N ASN A 484 14.92 7.90 -8.67
CA ASN A 484 16.29 8.34 -8.78
C ASN A 484 16.57 9.53 -7.83
N LEU A 485 15.63 10.48 -7.75
CA LEU A 485 15.70 11.60 -6.80
C LEU A 485 15.70 11.14 -5.34
N SER A 486 14.86 10.17 -4.99
CA SER A 486 14.77 9.62 -3.62
C SER A 486 16.03 8.86 -3.21
N LYS A 487 16.78 8.28 -4.16
CA LYS A 487 18.06 7.59 -3.92
C LYS A 487 19.28 8.50 -3.81
N GLY A 488 19.13 9.80 -4.01
CA GLY A 488 20.26 10.74 -3.98
C GLY A 488 20.97 10.92 -5.32
N GLU A 489 20.37 10.55 -6.45
CA GLU A 489 20.95 10.88 -7.75
C GLU A 489 20.82 12.39 -8.02
N HIS A 490 21.95 13.08 -8.15
CA HIS A 490 22.02 14.54 -8.26
C HIS A 490 21.91 15.09 -9.70
N ASN A 491 21.61 14.24 -10.67
CA ASN A 491 21.62 14.60 -12.10
C ASN A 491 20.35 15.34 -12.55
N LEU A 492 19.35 15.43 -11.69
CA LEU A 492 18.05 16.03 -11.94
C LEU A 492 17.88 17.23 -11.01
N LYS A 493 17.84 18.43 -11.56
CA LYS A 493 17.65 19.70 -10.84
C LYS A 493 16.64 20.57 -11.57
N ILE A 494 15.86 21.33 -10.81
CA ILE A 494 15.00 22.37 -11.41
C ILE A 494 15.87 23.47 -12.03
N SER A 495 15.41 24.00 -13.17
CA SER A 495 16.15 24.98 -13.98
C SER A 495 16.10 26.40 -13.41
N SER A 496 15.10 26.72 -12.59
CA SER A 496 14.84 28.05 -12.07
C SER A 496 14.24 28.05 -10.64
N ASN A 497 13.84 29.22 -10.13
CA ASN A 497 13.26 29.36 -8.80
C ASN A 497 11.92 28.61 -8.68
N PRO A 498 11.63 27.92 -7.54
CA PRO A 498 10.37 27.20 -7.35
C PRO A 498 9.10 27.99 -7.72
N ALA A 499 9.04 29.30 -7.42
CA ALA A 499 7.88 30.13 -7.73
C ALA A 499 7.55 30.20 -9.24
N ILE A 500 8.59 30.18 -10.09
CA ILE A 500 8.44 30.20 -11.56
C ILE A 500 7.98 28.82 -12.03
N VAL A 501 8.72 27.79 -11.62
CA VAL A 501 8.51 26.40 -12.02
C VAL A 501 7.09 25.91 -11.67
N PHE A 502 6.61 26.18 -10.45
CA PHE A 502 5.26 25.79 -10.03
C PHE A 502 4.15 26.61 -10.72
N ASN A 503 4.41 27.86 -11.07
CA ASN A 503 3.47 28.67 -11.86
C ASN A 503 3.35 28.13 -13.29
N GLU A 504 4.46 27.74 -13.92
CA GLU A 504 4.44 27.08 -15.23
C GLU A 504 3.69 25.74 -15.20
N LEU A 505 3.89 24.93 -14.15
CA LEU A 505 3.10 23.71 -13.96
C LEU A 505 1.61 23.99 -13.78
N ALA A 506 1.24 25.01 -13.01
CA ALA A 506 -0.16 25.40 -12.85
C ALA A 506 -0.81 25.80 -14.18
N ASN A 507 -0.10 26.56 -15.02
CA ASN A 507 -0.57 26.91 -16.36
C ASN A 507 -0.72 25.68 -17.24
N ALA A 508 0.26 24.76 -17.21
CA ALA A 508 0.19 23.50 -17.93
C ALA A 508 -1.05 22.68 -17.55
N ILE A 509 -1.33 22.58 -16.24
CA ILE A 509 -2.52 21.89 -15.73
C ILE A 509 -3.79 22.53 -16.28
N LYS A 510 -3.93 23.85 -16.17
CA LYS A 510 -5.10 24.58 -16.70
C LYS A 510 -5.28 24.34 -18.19
N ASP A 511 -4.19 24.26 -18.93
CA ASP A 511 -4.20 24.02 -20.37
C ASP A 511 -4.56 22.58 -20.77
N CYS A 512 -4.58 21.62 -19.85
CA CYS A 512 -4.98 20.25 -20.16
C CYS A 512 -6.48 20.07 -20.46
N SER A 513 -7.33 21.01 -20.01
CA SER A 513 -8.79 20.91 -20.12
C SER A 513 -9.43 22.25 -20.50
N PHE A 514 -10.49 22.21 -21.29
CA PHE A 514 -11.29 23.41 -21.57
C PHE A 514 -11.98 23.94 -20.31
N ASP A 515 -12.39 23.04 -19.42
CA ASP A 515 -13.08 23.37 -18.17
C ASP A 515 -12.15 23.96 -17.10
N TRP A 516 -10.83 23.81 -17.24
CA TRP A 516 -9.84 24.29 -16.26
C TRP A 516 -9.18 25.62 -16.64
N SER A 517 -9.50 26.17 -17.82
CA SER A 517 -8.85 27.37 -18.37
C SER A 517 -8.89 28.59 -17.43
N SER A 518 -9.99 28.78 -16.69
CA SER A 518 -10.18 29.88 -15.73
C SER A 518 -9.94 29.50 -14.27
N THR A 519 -9.63 28.22 -14.00
CA THR A 519 -9.55 27.66 -12.65
C THR A 519 -8.25 28.05 -11.95
N TYR A 520 -8.31 28.27 -10.64
CA TYR A 520 -7.15 28.55 -9.80
C TYR A 520 -6.55 27.25 -9.22
N VAL A 521 -5.24 27.04 -9.33
CA VAL A 521 -4.59 25.79 -8.89
C VAL A 521 -4.09 25.92 -7.45
N HIS A 522 -4.58 25.06 -6.57
CA HIS A 522 -4.10 24.95 -5.19
C HIS A 522 -3.15 23.75 -5.07
N PHE A 523 -1.86 24.01 -4.82
CA PHE A 523 -0.90 23.00 -4.43
C PHE A 523 -1.02 22.73 -2.94
N LEU A 524 -1.64 21.61 -2.59
CA LEU A 524 -1.92 21.21 -1.21
C LEU A 524 -0.74 20.39 -0.70
N LEU A 525 -0.07 20.85 0.36
CA LEU A 525 1.07 20.16 0.98
C LEU A 525 0.78 19.87 2.45
N ASP A 526 0.61 18.58 2.76
CA ASP A 526 0.20 18.14 4.10
C ASP A 526 1.38 17.89 5.04
N ASP A 527 1.21 18.28 6.30
CA ASP A 527 2.00 17.93 7.48
C ASP A 527 3.46 18.40 7.42
N VAL A 528 3.64 19.70 7.17
CA VAL A 528 4.93 20.40 7.25
C VAL A 528 5.19 20.76 8.72
N SER A 529 5.62 19.78 9.51
CA SER A 529 5.76 19.91 10.97
C SER A 529 7.12 19.45 11.51
N THR A 530 7.46 19.91 12.72
CA THR A 530 8.69 19.57 13.46
C THR A 530 8.80 18.08 13.80
N ARG A 531 7.71 17.31 13.63
CA ARG A 531 7.68 15.87 13.83
C ARG A 531 8.53 15.12 12.81
N PHE A 532 8.61 15.63 11.58
CA PHE A 532 9.26 14.94 10.46
C PHE A 532 10.45 15.71 9.91
N LEU A 533 10.36 17.04 9.95
CA LEU A 533 11.39 17.94 9.45
C LEU A 533 12.03 18.68 10.62
N ASN A 534 13.34 18.88 10.55
CA ASN A 534 14.01 19.81 11.44
C ASN A 534 13.65 21.27 11.11
N ASP A 535 13.97 22.15 12.06
CA ASP A 535 13.60 23.56 11.99
C ASP A 535 14.09 24.26 10.72
N GLN A 536 15.33 23.98 10.31
CA GLN A 536 15.96 24.60 9.13
C GLN A 536 15.28 24.17 7.84
N ASN A 537 14.91 22.88 7.74
CA ASN A 537 14.22 22.32 6.58
C ASN A 537 12.81 22.92 6.43
N ILE A 538 12.08 23.11 7.53
CA ILE A 538 10.75 23.75 7.51
C ILE A 538 10.87 25.19 7.02
N ILE A 539 11.78 25.98 7.62
CA ILE A 539 11.97 27.39 7.24
C ILE A 539 12.34 27.49 5.76
N SER A 540 13.30 26.68 5.29
CA SER A 540 13.74 26.70 3.89
C SER A 540 12.61 26.32 2.93
N LEU A 541 11.83 25.29 3.26
CA LEU A 541 10.74 24.79 2.41
C LEU A 541 9.59 25.79 2.33
N VAL A 542 9.08 26.22 3.47
CA VAL A 542 7.93 27.14 3.55
C VAL A 542 8.29 28.48 2.93
N SER A 543 9.45 29.07 3.26
CA SER A 543 9.86 30.38 2.72
C SER A 543 10.02 30.37 1.19
N SER A 544 10.35 29.23 0.58
CA SER A 544 10.49 29.10 -0.88
C SER A 544 9.16 28.91 -1.60
N LEU A 545 8.13 28.43 -0.91
CA LEU A 545 6.82 28.10 -1.49
C LEU A 545 5.72 29.15 -1.15
N LEU A 546 5.99 30.08 -0.23
CA LEU A 546 5.12 31.20 0.11
C LEU A 546 5.20 32.36 -0.89
N PHE A 547 4.90 32.11 -2.17
CA PHE A 547 4.88 33.14 -3.22
C PHE A 547 3.45 33.50 -3.64
N GLN A 548 3.26 34.75 -4.09
CA GLN A 548 1.99 35.19 -4.68
C GLN A 548 1.96 34.88 -6.18
N SER A 549 0.83 34.37 -6.67
CA SER A 549 0.58 34.14 -8.08
C SER A 549 -0.92 34.29 -8.41
N GLU A 550 -1.20 34.78 -9.61
CA GLU A 550 -2.56 34.92 -10.16
C GLU A 550 -3.17 33.58 -10.60
N THR A 551 -2.35 32.54 -10.76
CA THR A 551 -2.75 31.23 -11.31
C THR A 551 -2.78 30.14 -10.26
N CYS A 552 -1.95 30.25 -9.21
CA CYS A 552 -1.79 29.20 -8.22
C CYS A 552 -1.35 29.71 -6.84
N ALA A 553 -1.57 28.88 -5.82
CA ALA A 553 -0.98 29.07 -4.50
C ALA A 553 -0.74 27.74 -3.80
N PHE A 554 0.12 27.78 -2.78
CA PHE A 554 0.28 26.64 -1.88
C PHE A 554 -0.61 26.77 -0.64
N LYS A 555 -1.17 25.63 -0.22
CA LYS A 555 -1.93 25.48 1.03
C LYS A 555 -1.23 24.41 1.88
N PHE A 556 -0.74 24.79 3.05
CA PHE A 556 0.04 23.89 3.91
C PHE A 556 -0.72 23.55 5.18
N THR A 557 -0.60 22.34 5.68
CA THR A 557 -0.98 22.03 7.08
C THR A 557 0.26 21.94 7.95
N THR A 558 0.17 22.49 9.16
CA THR A 558 1.24 22.43 10.17
C THR A 558 0.66 22.45 11.58
N GLU A 559 1.52 22.25 12.59
CA GLU A 559 1.15 22.45 13.99
C GLU A 559 1.32 23.93 14.38
N ALA A 560 0.46 24.45 15.26
CA ALA A 560 0.40 25.88 15.57
C ALA A 560 1.75 26.46 16.08
N GLN A 561 2.49 25.69 16.88
CA GLN A 561 3.81 26.06 17.38
C GLN A 561 4.89 26.17 16.30
N THR A 562 4.69 25.53 15.15
CA THR A 562 5.62 25.64 13.99
C THR A 562 5.58 27.04 13.39
N LEU A 563 4.46 27.76 13.52
CA LEU A 563 4.35 29.15 13.06
C LEU A 563 5.14 30.15 13.92
N GLU A 564 5.58 29.76 15.12
CA GLU A 564 6.45 30.60 15.95
C GLU A 564 7.89 30.68 15.41
N MET A 565 8.21 29.84 14.42
CA MET A 565 9.51 29.86 13.75
C MET A 565 9.61 31.06 12.81
N VAL A 566 10.81 31.62 12.66
CA VAL A 566 11.05 32.74 11.75
C VAL A 566 10.94 32.24 10.31
N ILE A 567 9.80 32.47 9.68
CA ILE A 567 9.55 32.20 8.26
C ILE A 567 9.91 33.47 7.47
N ASN A 568 10.65 33.33 6.37
CA ASN A 568 11.04 34.46 5.55
C ASN A 568 10.10 34.64 4.35
N SER A 569 10.03 35.87 3.84
CA SER A 569 9.41 36.20 2.57
C SER A 569 10.18 35.52 1.41
N PRO A 570 9.56 35.39 0.22
CA PRO A 570 10.26 34.93 -0.98
C PRO A 570 11.59 35.66 -1.17
N GLY A 571 12.68 34.90 -1.31
CA GLY A 571 14.05 35.43 -1.43
C GLY A 571 14.86 35.51 -0.13
N ASN A 572 14.30 35.13 1.02
CA ASN A 572 14.99 35.08 2.32
C ASN A 572 15.53 36.45 2.83
N ILE A 573 14.88 37.56 2.48
CA ILE A 573 15.35 38.92 2.81
C ILE A 573 14.66 39.48 4.06
N GLU A 574 13.34 39.36 4.17
CA GLU A 574 12.54 39.86 5.30
C GLU A 574 11.73 38.73 5.93
N GLN A 575 11.27 38.90 7.18
CA GLN A 575 10.33 37.98 7.81
C GLN A 575 8.95 38.09 7.15
N ALA A 576 8.34 36.96 6.82
CA ALA A 576 7.01 36.89 6.24
C ALA A 576 5.95 37.41 7.22
N ARG A 577 5.00 38.21 6.72
CA ARG A 577 3.94 38.86 7.50
C ARG A 577 2.58 38.22 7.23
N VAL A 578 1.91 37.79 8.29
CA VAL A 578 0.51 37.33 8.25
C VAL A 578 -0.39 38.44 7.69
N GLY A 579 -1.30 38.08 6.79
CA GLY A 579 -2.23 39.01 6.13
C GLY A 579 -1.66 39.72 4.90
N ARG A 580 -0.32 39.80 4.77
CA ARG A 580 0.35 40.33 3.57
C ARG A 580 0.89 39.21 2.68
N ASP A 581 1.71 38.33 3.25
CA ASP A 581 2.43 37.29 2.50
C ASP A 581 1.66 35.96 2.52
N TYR A 582 0.93 35.67 3.60
CA TYR A 582 0.09 34.47 3.74
C TYR A 582 -1.06 34.68 4.74
N GLN A 583 -2.08 33.82 4.69
CA GLN A 583 -3.18 33.78 5.65
C GLN A 583 -3.06 32.57 6.59
N ILE A 584 -3.61 32.66 7.80
CA ILE A 584 -3.67 31.54 8.76
C ILE A 584 -5.14 31.14 8.95
N PHE A 585 -5.40 29.83 8.92
CA PHE A 585 -6.68 29.26 9.33
C PHE A 585 -6.44 28.25 10.45
N ASP A 586 -6.88 28.57 11.67
CA ASP A 586 -6.70 27.69 12.83
C ASP A 586 -7.88 26.73 12.99
N LEU A 587 -7.76 25.55 12.39
CA LEU A 587 -8.76 24.48 12.53
C LEU A 587 -8.88 24.00 13.98
N GLY A 588 -7.78 24.02 14.75
CA GLY A 588 -7.79 23.61 16.15
C GLY A 588 -8.74 24.48 16.98
N GLU A 589 -8.66 25.80 16.78
CA GLU A 589 -9.56 26.77 17.40
C GLU A 589 -11.01 26.59 16.93
N GLN A 590 -11.24 26.40 15.63
CA GLN A 590 -12.59 26.19 15.07
C GLN A 590 -13.27 24.94 15.67
N VAL A 591 -12.55 23.82 15.75
CA VAL A 591 -13.05 22.58 16.38
C VAL A 591 -13.30 22.80 17.87
N ASN A 592 -12.37 23.45 18.58
CA ASN A 592 -12.52 23.73 20.00
C ASN A 592 -13.75 24.62 20.29
N ASN A 593 -13.99 25.63 19.45
CA ASN A 593 -15.16 26.50 19.52
C ASN A 593 -16.47 25.71 19.27
N LYS A 594 -16.52 24.84 18.26
CA LYS A 594 -17.70 23.98 18.03
C LYS A 594 -18.00 23.05 19.21
N ILE A 595 -16.98 22.51 19.87
CA ILE A 595 -17.16 21.55 20.96
C ILE A 595 -17.57 22.24 22.27
N HIS A 596 -16.97 23.40 22.58
CA HIS A 596 -17.04 23.97 23.92
C HIS A 596 -17.85 25.26 24.04
N LYS A 597 -18.08 26.02 22.96
CA LYS A 597 -18.82 27.29 23.03
C LYS A 597 -20.29 27.08 23.38
N ASN A 598 -20.91 26.04 22.81
CA ASN A 598 -22.27 25.63 23.14
C ASN A 598 -22.31 24.11 23.32
N LYS A 599 -22.71 23.65 24.51
CA LYS A 599 -22.71 22.23 24.87
C LYS A 599 -23.57 21.37 23.94
N ASN A 600 -24.73 21.88 23.50
CA ASN A 600 -25.63 21.13 22.64
C ASN A 600 -25.06 21.01 21.20
N GLU A 601 -24.43 22.08 20.72
CA GLU A 601 -23.72 22.06 19.43
C GLU A 601 -22.52 21.11 19.46
N GLY A 602 -21.76 21.09 20.54
CA GLY A 602 -20.62 20.18 20.70
C GLY A 602 -21.02 18.70 20.73
N ILE A 603 -22.11 18.36 21.43
CA ILE A 603 -22.67 17.00 21.42
C ILE A 603 -23.14 16.64 20.00
N SER A 604 -23.88 17.53 19.33
CA SER A 604 -24.37 17.32 17.96
C SER A 604 -23.22 17.14 16.96
N PHE A 605 -22.16 17.92 17.08
CA PHE A 605 -20.97 17.81 16.23
C PHE A 605 -20.29 16.45 16.38
N VAL A 606 -20.07 15.99 17.61
CA VAL A 606 -19.49 14.66 17.90
C VAL A 606 -20.41 13.55 17.40
N GLU A 607 -21.72 13.67 17.62
CA GLU A 607 -22.69 12.70 17.15
C GLU A 607 -22.72 12.59 15.61
N LYS A 608 -22.70 13.71 14.89
CA LYS A 608 -22.61 13.72 13.41
C LYS A 608 -21.36 13.00 12.90
N ILE A 609 -20.21 13.19 13.55
CA ILE A 609 -18.95 12.51 13.19
C ILE A 609 -19.11 10.99 13.32
N LEU A 610 -19.62 10.53 14.47
CA LEU A 610 -19.82 9.11 14.72
C LEU A 610 -20.90 8.53 13.80
N PHE A 611 -21.98 9.26 13.54
CA PHE A 611 -23.07 8.84 12.68
C PHE A 611 -22.66 8.70 11.21
N LYS A 612 -21.88 9.65 10.65
CA LYS A 612 -21.36 9.52 9.28
C LYS A 612 -20.55 8.24 9.10
N ARG A 613 -19.78 7.84 10.12
CA ARG A 613 -18.98 6.60 10.10
C ARG A 613 -19.85 5.34 10.30
N SER A 614 -20.91 5.43 11.10
CA SER A 614 -21.80 4.29 11.36
C SER A 614 -22.51 3.79 10.11
N ILE A 615 -22.87 4.70 9.19
CA ILE A 615 -23.50 4.37 7.90
C ILE A 615 -22.67 3.38 7.08
N TYR A 616 -21.34 3.53 7.09
CA TYR A 616 -20.43 2.72 6.30
C TYR A 616 -19.79 1.58 7.09
N HIS A 617 -20.12 1.43 8.37
CA HIS A 617 -19.59 0.39 9.23
C HIS A 617 -20.54 -0.82 9.28
N SER A 618 -20.16 -1.91 8.60
CA SER A 618 -21.01 -3.09 8.41
C SER A 618 -21.48 -3.75 9.72
N ASN A 619 -20.66 -3.69 10.77
CA ASN A 619 -20.96 -4.27 12.09
C ASN A 619 -21.69 -3.31 13.04
N HIS A 620 -22.02 -2.08 12.59
CA HIS A 620 -22.77 -1.14 13.42
C HIS A 620 -24.29 -1.47 13.37
N PRO A 621 -25.03 -1.32 14.47
CA PRO A 621 -26.48 -1.48 14.47
C PRO A 621 -27.17 -0.54 13.48
N LYS A 622 -27.86 -1.10 12.49
CA LYS A 622 -28.59 -0.31 11.49
C LYS A 622 -29.68 0.52 12.15
N ASN A 623 -29.82 1.77 11.71
CA ASN A 623 -30.85 2.72 12.12
C ASN A 623 -30.83 3.12 13.62
N ILE A 624 -29.68 3.00 14.30
CA ILE A 624 -29.53 3.47 15.69
C ILE A 624 -28.48 4.58 15.73
N SER A 625 -28.80 5.68 16.40
CA SER A 625 -27.88 6.81 16.60
C SER A 625 -26.82 6.51 17.67
N PRO A 626 -25.65 7.17 17.63
CA PRO A 626 -24.67 7.11 18.70
C PRO A 626 -25.23 7.50 20.08
N SER A 627 -26.14 8.48 20.16
CA SER A 627 -26.76 8.89 21.42
C SER A 627 -27.68 7.81 22.01
N GLU A 628 -28.46 7.12 21.17
CA GLU A 628 -29.30 6.00 21.61
C GLU A 628 -28.46 4.82 22.12
N LEU A 629 -27.33 4.53 21.46
CA LEU A 629 -26.42 3.46 21.87
C LEU A 629 -25.75 3.73 23.21
N LEU A 630 -25.29 4.95 23.45
CA LEU A 630 -24.51 5.29 24.64
C LEU A 630 -25.36 5.74 25.82
N GLY A 631 -26.57 6.24 25.55
CA GLY A 631 -27.34 7.02 26.50
C GLY A 631 -26.65 8.35 26.82
N ASN A 632 -27.11 9.03 27.88
CA ASN A 632 -26.60 10.33 28.26
C ASN A 632 -26.31 10.42 29.77
N GLN A 633 -25.30 11.21 30.14
CA GLN A 633 -24.94 11.50 31.52
C GLN A 633 -24.31 12.89 31.61
N THR A 634 -24.78 13.73 32.54
CA THR A 634 -24.29 15.11 32.61
C THR A 634 -22.88 15.19 33.20
N LEU A 635 -22.07 16.16 32.74
CA LEU A 635 -20.72 16.39 33.28
C LEU A 635 -20.73 16.68 34.80
N GLN A 636 -21.80 17.31 35.30
CA GLN A 636 -21.99 17.57 36.72
C GLN A 636 -22.16 16.26 37.51
N THR A 637 -22.99 15.34 37.03
CA THR A 637 -23.18 14.03 37.67
C THR A 637 -21.89 13.21 37.68
N ILE A 638 -21.09 13.29 36.60
CA ILE A 638 -19.76 12.65 36.53
C ILE A 638 -18.83 13.24 37.59
N ALA A 639 -18.71 14.58 37.66
CA ALA A 639 -17.86 15.25 38.65
C ALA A 639 -18.27 14.94 40.10
N VAL A 640 -19.57 14.89 40.38
CA VAL A 640 -20.10 14.48 41.70
C VAL A 640 -19.76 13.02 42.00
N SER A 641 -19.88 12.13 41.02
CA SER A 641 -19.58 10.70 41.19
C SER A 641 -18.10 10.43 41.45
N ILE A 642 -17.22 11.22 40.83
CA ILE A 642 -15.78 11.22 41.09
C ILE A 642 -15.46 11.67 42.52
N ALA A 643 -16.09 12.76 42.97
CA ALA A 643 -15.75 13.40 44.23
C ALA A 643 -16.37 12.73 45.47
N LYS A 644 -17.43 11.93 45.29
CA LYS A 644 -18.07 11.16 46.37
C LYS A 644 -17.17 10.01 46.83
N GLU A 645 -17.02 9.87 48.15
CA GLU A 645 -16.40 8.67 48.75
C GLU A 645 -17.38 7.49 48.64
N GLY A 646 -16.94 6.37 48.05
CA GLY A 646 -17.78 5.20 47.78
C GLY A 646 -16.97 3.90 47.65
N LYS A 647 -17.65 2.74 47.66
CA LYS A 647 -17.03 1.41 47.46
C LYS A 647 -16.29 1.35 46.12
N SER A 648 -15.21 0.59 46.02
CA SER A 648 -14.42 0.43 44.79
C SER A 648 -15.26 0.07 43.55
N SER A 649 -16.36 -0.66 43.73
CA SER A 649 -17.32 -1.00 42.67
C SER A 649 -18.03 0.21 42.04
N SER A 650 -18.28 1.28 42.81
CA SER A 650 -18.93 2.52 42.32
C SER A 650 -18.04 3.37 41.42
N LYS A 651 -16.71 3.18 41.52
CA LYS A 651 -15.73 3.83 40.63
C LYS A 651 -15.63 3.17 39.24
N LYS A 652 -16.25 2.01 39.05
CA LYS A 652 -16.24 1.27 37.78
C LYS A 652 -17.31 1.74 36.77
N THR A 653 -18.07 2.80 37.05
CA THR A 653 -19.19 3.28 36.21
C THR A 653 -19.19 4.81 36.08
N ILE A 654 -18.03 5.47 36.18
CA ILE A 654 -17.94 6.93 36.24
C ILE A 654 -18.14 7.57 34.85
N TYR A 655 -17.43 7.07 33.86
CA TYR A 655 -17.39 7.65 32.51
C TYR A 655 -18.32 6.87 31.57
N HIS A 656 -19.45 7.47 31.18
CA HIS A 656 -20.40 6.88 30.24
C HIS A 656 -21.32 7.94 29.60
N GLY A 657 -21.91 7.63 28.44
CA GLY A 657 -22.86 8.48 27.71
C GLY A 657 -22.23 9.44 26.69
N ILE A 658 -23.05 9.94 25.76
CA ILE A 658 -22.58 10.82 24.66
C ILE A 658 -21.96 12.14 25.16
N THR A 659 -22.54 12.74 26.22
CA THR A 659 -21.97 13.95 26.85
C THR A 659 -20.59 13.70 27.46
N ALA A 660 -20.32 12.49 27.99
CA ALA A 660 -18.99 12.15 28.50
C ALA A 660 -17.97 12.04 27.36
N ILE A 661 -18.35 11.47 26.21
CA ILE A 661 -17.48 11.39 25.03
C ILE A 661 -17.13 12.80 24.55
N ALA A 662 -18.14 13.67 24.39
CA ALA A 662 -17.92 15.06 24.01
C ALA A 662 -17.06 15.81 25.04
N GLY A 663 -17.24 15.55 26.34
CA GLY A 663 -16.49 16.19 27.43
C GLY A 663 -15.02 15.77 27.51
N VAL A 664 -14.68 14.53 27.10
CA VAL A 664 -13.28 14.07 26.98
C VAL A 664 -12.59 14.68 25.77
N CYS A 665 -13.32 14.99 24.71
CA CYS A 665 -12.73 15.64 23.55
C CYS A 665 -12.23 17.04 23.90
N VAL A 666 -10.96 17.28 23.62
CA VAL A 666 -10.30 18.59 23.72
C VAL A 666 -9.77 18.97 22.34
N GLY A 667 -10.53 18.69 21.27
CA GLY A 667 -10.14 18.95 19.88
C GLY A 667 -9.43 17.80 19.14
N ASP A 668 -9.07 16.70 19.81
CA ASP A 668 -8.62 15.47 19.12
C ASP A 668 -9.84 14.56 18.82
N ILE A 669 -10.32 14.62 17.58
CA ILE A 669 -11.46 13.84 17.09
C ILE A 669 -11.09 12.36 16.99
N GLY A 670 -9.81 12.04 16.77
CA GLY A 670 -9.33 10.67 16.64
C GLY A 670 -9.55 9.86 17.92
N ASP A 671 -9.27 10.43 19.09
CA ASP A 671 -9.50 9.76 20.37
C ASP A 671 -10.99 9.45 20.60
N ILE A 672 -11.90 10.31 20.14
CA ILE A 672 -13.35 10.04 20.22
C ILE A 672 -13.71 8.81 19.38
N ILE A 673 -13.26 8.78 18.13
CA ILE A 673 -13.55 7.66 17.21
C ILE A 673 -12.99 6.36 17.80
N THR A 674 -11.78 6.42 18.36
CA THR A 674 -11.12 5.28 19.01
C THR A 674 -11.91 4.77 20.21
N LEU A 675 -12.31 5.69 21.09
CA LEU A 675 -13.08 5.39 22.28
C LEU A 675 -14.43 4.75 21.92
N TYR A 676 -15.14 5.31 20.95
CA TYR A 676 -16.43 4.78 20.49
C TYR A 676 -16.28 3.36 19.93
N GLU A 677 -15.24 3.09 19.14
CA GLU A 677 -14.97 1.74 18.65
C GLU A 677 -14.72 0.74 19.79
N LYS A 678 -13.93 1.13 20.81
CA LYS A 678 -13.68 0.27 21.98
C LYS A 678 -14.98 -0.05 22.72
N ILE A 679 -15.87 0.93 22.86
CA ILE A 679 -17.21 0.72 23.45
C ILE A 679 -18.00 -0.31 22.63
N LEU A 680 -17.99 -0.20 21.29
CA LEU A 680 -18.67 -1.16 20.41
C LEU A 680 -18.06 -2.57 20.46
N LYS A 681 -16.73 -2.70 20.52
CA LYS A 681 -16.05 -4.00 20.65
C LYS A 681 -16.40 -4.72 21.96
N ASN A 682 -16.60 -3.95 23.03
CA ASN A 682 -17.00 -4.47 24.34
C ASN A 682 -18.51 -4.78 24.42
N TRP A 683 -19.29 -4.37 23.42
CA TRP A 683 -20.73 -4.59 23.35
C TRP A 683 -21.05 -5.93 22.66
N LYS A 684 -21.95 -6.71 23.27
CA LYS A 684 -22.48 -7.95 22.68
C LYS A 684 -23.87 -7.68 22.11
N THR A 685 -24.11 -8.07 20.86
CA THR A 685 -25.30 -7.74 20.04
C THR A 685 -26.67 -8.14 20.64
N ASN A 686 -26.71 -8.93 21.71
CA ASN A 686 -27.94 -9.33 22.43
C ASN A 686 -28.15 -8.60 23.78
N THR A 687 -27.53 -7.44 24.00
CA THR A 687 -27.69 -6.68 25.25
C THR A 687 -28.65 -5.49 25.12
N LEU A 688 -29.39 -5.20 26.20
CA LEU A 688 -30.30 -4.05 26.30
C LEU A 688 -29.57 -2.73 26.00
N LEU A 689 -30.24 -1.83 25.30
CA LEU A 689 -29.78 -0.47 25.05
C LEU A 689 -30.33 0.49 26.13
N PRO A 690 -29.57 1.54 26.53
CA PRO A 690 -28.21 1.87 26.11
C PRO A 690 -27.15 0.89 26.67
N ILE A 691 -25.96 0.86 26.06
CA ILE A 691 -24.82 0.02 26.49
C ILE A 691 -24.53 0.27 27.97
N ASN A 692 -24.37 -0.79 28.76
CA ASN A 692 -24.14 -0.70 30.21
C ASN A 692 -22.96 0.24 30.56
N SER A 693 -23.16 1.12 31.55
CA SER A 693 -22.18 2.12 31.99
C SER A 693 -20.84 1.53 32.44
N LYS A 694 -20.82 0.31 32.97
CA LYS A 694 -19.59 -0.41 33.35
C LYS A 694 -18.73 -0.73 32.13
N ALA A 695 -19.33 -1.27 31.07
CA ALA A 695 -18.63 -1.61 29.84
C ALA A 695 -18.10 -0.35 29.13
N GLN A 696 -18.87 0.74 29.14
CA GLN A 696 -18.41 2.03 28.65
C GLN A 696 -17.20 2.53 29.45
N ASN A 697 -17.29 2.55 30.78
CA ASN A 697 -16.22 3.02 31.66
C ASN A 697 -14.93 2.20 31.53
N GLU A 698 -15.04 0.88 31.35
CA GLU A 698 -13.90 -0.01 31.06
C GLU A 698 -13.17 0.43 29.78
N ALA A 699 -13.90 0.76 28.71
CA ALA A 699 -13.30 1.25 27.46
C ALA A 699 -12.56 2.60 27.64
N TYR A 700 -13.09 3.53 28.45
CA TYR A 700 -12.42 4.79 28.79
C TYR A 700 -11.08 4.54 29.51
N LEU A 701 -11.08 3.69 30.53
CA LEU A 701 -9.89 3.38 31.31
C LEU A 701 -8.85 2.60 30.50
N GLU A 702 -9.30 1.67 29.65
CA GLU A 702 -8.43 0.94 28.74
C GLU A 702 -7.70 1.87 27.77
N LEU A 703 -8.43 2.84 27.17
CA LEU A 703 -7.82 3.83 26.28
C LEU A 703 -6.86 4.75 27.04
N CYS A 704 -7.24 5.22 28.24
CA CYS A 704 -6.40 6.04 29.11
C CYS A 704 -5.07 5.35 29.42
N ASN A 705 -5.11 4.10 29.90
CA ASN A 705 -3.91 3.35 30.28
C ASN A 705 -3.00 3.09 29.06
N SER A 706 -3.58 2.75 27.90
CA SER A 706 -2.84 2.61 26.64
C SER A 706 -2.07 3.88 26.28
N ARG A 707 -2.73 5.05 26.37
CA ARG A 707 -2.11 6.37 26.07
C ARG A 707 -1.03 6.76 27.07
N ILE A 708 -1.25 6.49 28.37
CA ILE A 708 -0.29 6.79 29.44
C ILE A 708 1.00 5.98 29.25
N PHE A 709 0.90 4.73 28.86
CA PHE A 709 2.06 3.88 28.60
C PHE A 709 2.88 4.35 27.42
N ASP A 710 2.23 4.74 26.33
CA ASP A 710 2.90 5.28 25.15
C ASP A 710 3.76 6.50 25.51
N ILE A 711 3.22 7.38 26.35
CA ILE A 711 3.97 8.54 26.86
C ILE A 711 5.14 8.11 27.74
N ASN A 712 4.92 7.21 28.69
CA ASN A 712 5.97 6.78 29.62
C ASN A 712 7.14 6.09 28.90
N ARG A 713 6.84 5.27 27.88
CA ARG A 713 7.85 4.60 27.05
C ARG A 713 8.69 5.61 26.27
N ARG A 714 8.09 6.70 25.77
CA ARG A 714 8.80 7.78 25.08
C ARG A 714 9.67 8.58 26.05
N SER A 715 9.11 8.95 27.20
CA SER A 715 9.82 9.72 28.23
C SER A 715 9.10 9.62 29.56
N THR A 716 9.81 9.14 30.59
CA THR A 716 9.30 9.15 31.97
C THR A 716 8.98 10.57 32.44
N LYS A 717 9.73 11.57 31.96
CA LYS A 717 9.49 12.98 32.27
C LYS A 717 8.12 13.45 31.79
N LEU A 718 7.74 13.07 30.55
CA LEU A 718 6.44 13.39 29.96
C LEU A 718 5.28 12.73 30.74
N PHE A 719 5.48 11.49 31.21
CA PHE A 719 4.52 10.79 32.07
C PHE A 719 4.32 11.55 33.39
N ASP A 720 5.41 11.98 34.04
CA ASP A 720 5.36 12.71 35.31
C ASP A 720 4.53 14.01 35.18
N PHE A 721 4.60 14.72 34.04
CA PHE A 721 3.76 15.90 33.79
C PHE A 721 2.27 15.56 33.70
N ALA A 722 1.91 14.50 32.96
CA ALA A 722 0.53 14.10 32.80
C ALA A 722 -0.07 13.60 34.12
N GLU A 723 0.69 12.79 34.87
CA GLU A 723 0.28 12.24 36.16
C GLU A 723 0.11 13.34 37.21
N SER A 724 1.12 14.19 37.39
CA SER A 724 1.08 15.26 38.41
C SER A 724 -0.03 16.29 38.15
N PHE A 725 -0.29 16.63 36.89
CA PHE A 725 -1.40 17.52 36.50
C PHE A 725 -2.76 16.90 36.84
N ALA A 726 -2.97 15.64 36.46
CA ALA A 726 -4.22 14.94 36.71
C ALA A 726 -4.48 14.76 38.22
N GLU A 727 -3.43 14.48 39.01
CA GLU A 727 -3.53 14.39 40.47
C GLU A 727 -3.88 15.74 41.11
N ALA A 728 -3.27 16.84 40.66
CA ALA A 728 -3.61 18.17 41.15
C ALA A 728 -5.07 18.52 40.85
N ALA A 729 -5.53 18.27 39.63
CA ALA A 729 -6.91 18.52 39.21
C ALA A 729 -7.91 17.67 40.01
N HIS A 730 -7.66 16.38 40.19
CA HIS A 730 -8.50 15.49 41.00
C HIS A 730 -8.55 15.95 42.47
N HIS A 731 -7.40 16.29 43.05
CA HIS A 731 -7.32 16.78 44.43
C HIS A 731 -8.19 18.03 44.64
N LEU A 732 -8.12 19.01 43.73
CA LEU A 732 -8.90 20.24 43.82
C LEU A 732 -10.40 20.01 43.62
N LEU A 733 -10.78 19.05 42.76
CA LEU A 733 -12.17 18.63 42.60
C LEU A 733 -12.73 18.04 43.91
N VAL A 734 -12.03 17.08 44.52
CA VAL A 734 -12.43 16.48 45.80
C VAL A 734 -12.46 17.52 46.92
N GLN A 735 -11.47 18.40 46.98
CA GLN A 735 -11.42 19.48 47.98
C GLN A 735 -12.59 20.45 47.82
N SER A 736 -12.94 20.83 46.59
CA SER A 736 -14.08 21.71 46.32
C SER A 736 -15.41 21.06 46.70
N TYR A 737 -15.57 19.75 46.46
CA TYR A 737 -16.75 18.99 46.88
C TYR A 737 -16.90 18.93 48.41
N LYS A 738 -15.78 18.75 49.14
CA LYS A 738 -15.78 18.77 50.62
C LYS A 738 -16.17 20.16 51.16
N LYS A 739 -15.68 21.23 50.52
CA LYS A 739 -16.05 22.62 50.86
C LYS A 739 -17.50 22.96 50.49
N SER A 740 -18.02 22.46 49.36
CA SER A 740 -19.40 22.70 48.95
C SER A 740 -20.44 21.98 49.82
N LYS A 741 -20.04 20.98 50.62
CA LYS A 741 -20.91 20.41 51.66
C LYS A 741 -21.05 21.33 52.88
N SER A 742 -20.10 22.24 53.09
CA SER A 742 -20.05 23.16 54.24
C SER A 742 -20.59 24.56 53.90
N SER A 743 -20.53 24.98 52.64
CA SER A 743 -21.14 26.21 52.13
C SER A 743 -22.25 25.87 51.13
N ASN A 744 -23.47 26.40 51.27
CA ASN A 744 -24.65 26.15 50.42
C ASN A 744 -24.50 26.45 48.89
N LYS A 745 -23.28 26.64 48.37
CA LYS A 745 -22.97 26.82 46.94
C LYS A 745 -22.22 25.61 46.38
N LEU A 746 -22.80 24.99 45.34
CA LEU A 746 -22.39 23.71 44.75
C LEU A 746 -21.44 23.86 43.55
N ARG A 747 -20.42 24.74 43.62
CA ARG A 747 -19.43 24.89 42.54
C ARG A 747 -18.29 23.88 42.72
N LEU A 748 -18.24 22.86 41.87
CA LEU A 748 -17.14 21.90 41.80
C LEU A 748 -16.04 22.43 40.89
N ARG A 749 -14.83 22.59 41.43
CA ARG A 749 -13.67 23.06 40.67
C ARG A 749 -13.13 21.93 39.79
N GLN A 750 -13.00 22.15 38.50
CA GLN A 750 -12.50 21.19 37.51
C GLN A 750 -11.42 21.86 36.65
N TYR A 751 -10.16 21.61 37.02
CA TYR A 751 -8.99 22.16 36.35
C TYR A 751 -8.64 21.32 35.12
N SER A 752 -8.61 21.95 33.95
CA SER A 752 -8.26 21.28 32.68
C SER A 752 -7.41 22.11 31.74
N SER A 753 -6.98 23.30 32.15
CA SER A 753 -6.07 24.15 31.38
C SER A 753 -5.01 24.80 32.28
N ILE A 754 -3.93 25.29 31.68
CA ILE A 754 -2.85 26.01 32.32
C ILE A 754 -2.38 27.16 31.44
N PHE A 755 -2.24 28.35 32.03
CA PHE A 755 -1.66 29.51 31.37
C PHE A 755 -0.22 29.65 31.83
N ILE A 756 0.69 29.79 30.87
CA ILE A 756 2.12 29.85 31.11
C ILE A 756 2.64 31.19 30.58
N ASN A 757 3.37 31.93 31.40
CA ASN A 757 4.09 33.13 30.99
C ASN A 757 5.59 32.96 31.23
N ILE A 758 6.37 32.97 30.15
CA ILE A 758 7.83 32.79 30.21
C ILE A 758 8.47 34.16 30.42
N SER A 759 8.91 34.42 31.64
CA SER A 759 9.41 35.74 32.07
C SER A 759 10.74 35.70 32.83
N ASN A 760 11.31 34.53 33.06
CA ASN A 760 12.53 34.31 33.86
C ASN A 760 13.33 33.10 33.31
N GLY A 761 14.63 33.00 33.58
CA GLY A 761 15.47 31.84 33.24
C GLY A 761 15.87 31.75 31.75
N ASP A 762 16.31 30.55 31.32
CA ASP A 762 16.62 30.27 29.90
C ASP A 762 15.31 30.14 29.11
N VAL A 763 14.99 31.18 28.34
CA VAL A 763 13.76 31.30 27.55
C VAL A 763 13.73 30.26 26.43
N ASP A 764 14.85 30.02 25.74
CA ASP A 764 14.92 29.07 24.62
C ASP A 764 14.76 27.64 25.11
N GLN A 765 15.37 27.30 26.25
CA GLN A 765 15.19 25.99 26.88
C GLN A 765 13.75 25.77 27.33
N GLN A 766 13.12 26.74 27.99
CA GLN A 766 11.73 26.62 28.43
C GLN A 766 10.75 26.53 27.25
N ASN A 767 10.96 27.32 26.20
CA ASN A 767 10.19 27.22 24.96
C ASN A 767 10.29 25.83 24.34
N ARG A 768 11.50 25.25 24.27
CA ARG A 768 11.69 23.87 23.79
C ARG A 768 10.96 22.85 24.66
N GLN A 769 11.01 22.99 25.98
CA GLN A 769 10.31 22.08 26.90
C GLN A 769 8.78 22.20 26.77
N VAL A 770 8.24 23.41 26.63
CA VAL A 770 6.79 23.61 26.41
C VAL A 770 6.36 23.03 25.07
N ARG A 771 7.15 23.23 24.00
CA ARG A 771 6.92 22.60 22.68
C ARG A 771 6.94 21.07 22.78
N GLU A 772 7.89 20.50 23.52
CA GLU A 772 7.95 19.05 23.75
C GLU A 772 6.66 18.51 24.40
N LEU A 773 6.03 19.25 25.31
CA LEU A 773 4.74 18.86 25.92
C LEU A 773 3.56 18.90 24.92
N ILE A 774 3.57 19.85 24.00
CA ILE A 774 2.58 19.99 22.93
C ILE A 774 2.81 18.91 21.87
N ASP A 775 4.05 18.69 21.44
CA ASP A 775 4.46 17.67 20.48
C ASP A 775 4.25 16.26 21.04
N ALA A 776 4.35 16.06 22.35
CA ALA A 776 3.96 14.82 23.00
C ALA A 776 2.44 14.58 22.98
N GLY A 777 1.67 15.64 22.71
CA GLY A 777 0.21 15.63 22.72
C GLY A 777 -0.36 15.46 24.12
N ILE A 778 0.31 15.95 25.16
CA ILE A 778 -0.23 16.00 26.54
C ILE A 778 -1.15 17.21 26.69
N PHE A 779 -0.69 18.34 26.16
CA PHE A 779 -1.41 19.60 26.16
C PHE A 779 -1.70 20.04 24.73
N ASN A 780 -2.88 20.62 24.55
CA ASN A 780 -3.30 21.24 23.31
C ASN A 780 -3.07 22.75 23.42
N PHE A 781 -2.34 23.32 22.47
CA PHE A 781 -2.20 24.76 22.35
C PHE A 781 -3.54 25.37 21.91
N SER A 782 -4.03 26.34 22.67
CA SER A 782 -5.32 27.02 22.43
C SER A 782 -5.12 28.52 22.14
N GLY A 783 -3.96 28.87 21.59
CA GLY A 783 -3.54 30.25 21.32
C GLY A 783 -2.88 30.96 22.50
N GLY A 784 -2.41 32.17 22.25
CA GLY A 784 -2.22 33.22 23.25
C GLY A 784 -2.92 34.47 22.71
N PRO A 785 -3.29 35.46 23.55
CA PRO A 785 -3.78 36.72 22.99
C PRO A 785 -2.77 37.22 21.94
N GLU A 786 -3.27 37.68 20.78
CA GLU A 786 -2.49 38.45 19.81
C GLU A 786 -1.53 39.33 20.58
N ALA A 787 -0.23 39.27 20.24
CA ALA A 787 0.85 40.07 20.81
C ALA A 787 0.25 41.35 21.39
N SER A 788 0.15 41.36 22.72
CA SER A 788 -0.65 42.33 23.47
C SER A 788 -0.49 43.67 22.80
N ARG A 789 -1.61 44.25 22.29
CA ARG A 789 -1.66 45.64 21.80
C ARG A 789 -0.68 46.42 22.65
N THR A 790 0.41 46.86 22.03
CA THR A 790 1.55 47.48 22.70
C THR A 790 1.08 48.24 23.91
N ASN A 791 1.33 47.72 25.12
CA ASN A 791 1.18 48.55 26.31
C ASN A 791 2.03 49.80 26.03
N ARG A 792 1.48 50.98 26.33
CA ARG A 792 1.98 52.33 25.96
C ARG A 792 3.43 52.66 26.38
N GLN A 793 4.21 51.67 26.80
CA GLN A 793 5.58 51.76 27.33
C GLN A 793 6.63 50.94 26.55
N GLY A 794 6.30 50.29 25.43
CA GLY A 794 7.32 49.77 24.50
C GLY A 794 8.20 48.63 25.03
N LEU A 795 7.70 47.80 25.95
CA LEU A 795 8.37 46.56 26.38
C LEU A 795 7.93 45.39 25.49
N ASN A 796 8.89 44.51 25.16
CA ASN A 796 8.72 43.32 24.32
C ASN A 796 7.45 42.53 24.70
N PRO A 797 6.66 42.03 23.73
CA PRO A 797 5.47 41.25 24.01
C PRO A 797 5.85 40.00 24.83
N GLN A 798 5.34 39.89 26.05
CA GLN A 798 5.47 38.68 26.84
C GLN A 798 4.64 37.57 26.19
N GLN A 799 5.28 36.49 25.75
CA GLN A 799 4.61 35.33 25.18
C GLN A 799 3.85 34.57 26.27
N GLN A 800 2.52 34.56 26.16
CA GLN A 800 1.63 33.79 27.03
C GLN A 800 1.11 32.57 26.28
N TYR A 801 1.36 31.37 26.81
CA TYR A 801 0.86 30.11 26.27
C TYR A 801 -0.43 29.69 27.02
N LYS A 802 -1.53 29.48 26.28
CA LYS A 802 -2.73 28.80 26.81
C LYS A 802 -2.71 27.33 26.41
N LEU A 803 -2.52 26.46 27.40
CA LEU A 803 -2.45 25.02 27.20
C LEU A 803 -3.67 24.34 27.82
N THR A 804 -4.33 23.47 27.07
CA THR A 804 -5.48 22.68 27.56
C THR A 804 -5.06 21.22 27.69
N PHE A 805 -5.20 20.65 28.89
CA PHE A 805 -4.81 19.27 29.19
C PHE A 805 -5.74 18.27 28.50
N ARG A 806 -5.18 17.28 27.82
CA ARG A 806 -5.96 16.18 27.25
C ARG A 806 -6.41 15.24 28.35
N LYS A 807 -7.70 15.39 28.72
CA LYS A 807 -8.33 14.68 29.84
C LYS A 807 -8.22 13.15 29.75
N ILE A 808 -8.03 12.59 28.55
CA ILE A 808 -7.79 11.15 28.35
C ILE A 808 -6.62 10.62 29.20
N TYR A 809 -5.58 11.42 29.46
CA TYR A 809 -4.44 11.01 30.30
C TYR A 809 -4.71 11.07 31.80
N GLY A 810 -5.84 11.65 32.23
CA GLY A 810 -6.20 11.82 33.64
C GLY A 810 -7.36 10.95 34.10
N LEU A 811 -7.94 10.10 33.24
CA LEU A 811 -9.15 9.34 33.58
C LEU A 811 -8.89 8.29 34.66
N ASN A 812 -7.73 7.64 34.67
CA ASN A 812 -7.36 6.68 35.73
C ASN A 812 -7.15 7.35 37.10
N LYS A 813 -6.77 8.63 37.11
CA LYS A 813 -6.72 9.50 38.30
C LYS A 813 -8.06 10.15 38.61
N HIS A 814 -9.11 9.82 37.86
CA HIS A 814 -10.46 10.34 38.03
C HIS A 814 -10.55 11.86 37.89
N ILE A 815 -10.03 12.41 36.79
CA ILE A 815 -10.18 13.84 36.46
C ILE A 815 -11.63 14.16 36.05
N GLY A 816 -12.08 15.38 36.34
CA GLY A 816 -13.35 15.92 35.87
C GLY A 816 -13.36 16.20 34.37
N LEU A 817 -14.56 16.31 33.78
CA LEU A 817 -14.74 16.48 32.33
C LEU A 817 -15.20 17.88 31.90
N SER A 818 -15.50 18.82 32.80
CA SER A 818 -15.77 20.22 32.39
C SER A 818 -14.47 21.02 32.18
N GLN A 819 -14.58 22.20 31.56
CA GLN A 819 -13.48 23.15 31.36
C GLN A 819 -13.67 24.44 32.17
N SER A 820 -13.97 24.32 33.46
CA SER A 820 -14.37 25.48 34.28
C SER A 820 -13.21 26.23 34.93
N ASP A 821 -12.05 25.60 35.13
CA ASP A 821 -10.95 26.17 35.90
C ASP A 821 -9.57 25.94 35.24
N ARG A 822 -8.62 26.80 35.58
CA ARG A 822 -7.26 26.83 35.00
C ARG A 822 -6.17 27.05 36.05
N PHE A 823 -4.98 26.51 35.79
CA PHE A 823 -3.75 26.85 36.50
C PHE A 823 -3.07 28.05 35.85
N GLU A 824 -2.26 28.80 36.61
CA GLU A 824 -1.44 29.90 36.09
C GLU A 824 -0.02 29.78 36.64
N LEU A 825 0.97 29.67 35.77
CA LEU A 825 2.39 29.59 36.14
C LEU A 825 3.20 30.67 35.43
N SER A 826 4.12 31.29 36.16
CA SER A 826 5.09 32.26 35.65
C SER A 826 6.36 32.28 36.50
N GLY A 827 7.43 32.88 35.98
CA GLY A 827 8.69 33.07 36.70
C GLY A 827 9.30 31.77 37.23
N GLU A 828 9.81 31.79 38.46
CA GLU A 828 10.50 30.65 39.11
C GLU A 828 9.59 29.41 39.29
N ALA A 829 8.27 29.60 39.44
CA ALA A 829 7.33 28.49 39.59
C ALA A 829 7.19 27.67 38.31
N LEU A 830 7.21 28.34 37.15
CA LEU A 830 7.20 27.68 35.84
C LEU A 830 8.48 26.89 35.61
N GLU A 831 9.63 27.50 35.88
CA GLU A 831 10.94 26.86 35.74
C GLU A 831 11.05 25.61 36.62
N LYS A 832 10.60 25.69 37.88
CA LYS A 832 10.56 24.53 38.79
C LYS A 832 9.64 23.43 38.27
N TRP A 833 8.47 23.78 37.73
CA TRP A 833 7.53 22.80 37.16
C TRP A 833 8.12 22.10 35.94
N LEU A 834 8.76 22.84 35.02
CA LEU A 834 9.36 22.28 33.81
C LEU A 834 10.59 21.40 34.09
N ASN A 835 11.35 21.71 35.14
CA ASN A 835 12.54 20.95 35.52
C ASN A 835 12.23 19.76 36.44
N ASN A 836 11.21 19.85 37.30
CA ASN A 836 10.85 18.83 38.29
C ASN A 836 9.36 18.42 38.18
N PRO A 837 8.95 17.74 37.10
CA PRO A 837 7.53 17.40 36.87
C PRO A 837 6.94 16.45 37.92
N LYS A 838 7.75 15.66 38.62
CA LYS A 838 7.30 14.77 39.71
C LYS A 838 6.67 15.54 40.87
N ASP A 839 7.23 16.71 41.19
CA ASP A 839 6.73 17.61 42.23
C ASP A 839 5.63 18.55 41.68
N GLY A 840 5.18 18.31 40.44
CA GLY A 840 4.28 19.20 39.72
C GLY A 840 2.95 19.41 40.43
N LYS A 841 2.47 18.41 41.17
CA LYS A 841 1.23 18.49 41.92
C LYS A 841 1.28 19.56 43.00
N GLU A 842 2.32 19.55 43.84
CA GLU A 842 2.52 20.55 44.88
C GLU A 842 2.72 21.93 44.28
N ILE A 843 3.47 22.03 43.17
CA ILE A 843 3.74 23.30 42.49
C ILE A 843 2.44 23.91 41.95
N LEU A 844 1.60 23.13 41.27
CA LEU A 844 0.33 23.59 40.70
C LEU A 844 -0.67 24.01 41.78
N ILE A 845 -0.77 23.26 42.89
CA ILE A 845 -1.69 23.58 44.00
C ILE A 845 -1.24 24.84 44.77
N ARG A 846 0.06 25.10 44.87
CA ARG A 846 0.59 26.30 45.56
C ARG A 846 0.38 27.57 44.75
N ASN A 847 0.34 27.48 43.42
CA ASN A 847 0.24 28.60 42.48
C ASN A 847 -1.16 28.67 41.83
N LEU A 848 -2.22 28.54 42.63
CA LEU A 848 -3.58 28.78 42.13
C LEU A 848 -3.76 30.28 41.87
N ALA A 849 -4.38 30.63 40.74
CA ALA A 849 -4.74 32.01 40.42
C ALA A 849 -5.53 32.63 41.60
N ARG A 850 -5.13 33.83 42.04
CA ARG A 850 -5.95 34.63 42.96
C ARG A 850 -7.19 35.07 42.18
N ASP A 851 -8.37 34.90 42.77
CA ASP A 851 -9.67 35.18 42.14
C ASP A 851 -9.70 36.58 41.48
N THR A 852 -9.39 36.64 40.18
CA THR A 852 -9.69 37.80 39.34
C THR A 852 -11.12 37.67 38.85
N VAL A 853 -11.99 38.52 39.41
CA VAL A 853 -13.35 38.76 38.94
C VAL A 853 -13.29 39.15 37.45
N TYR A 854 -13.88 38.33 36.60
CA TYR A 854 -14.26 38.68 35.24
C TYR A 854 -15.66 38.12 34.97
N ASP A 855 -16.39 38.86 34.14
CA ASP A 855 -17.84 39.00 34.11
C ASP A 855 -18.67 37.71 34.00
N GLU A 856 -19.81 37.75 34.69
CA GLU A 856 -20.89 36.78 34.64
C GLU A 856 -21.43 36.63 33.20
N VAL A 857 -20.92 35.65 32.47
CA VAL A 857 -21.64 35.03 31.35
C VAL A 857 -21.41 33.53 31.39
N ASP A 858 -22.01 32.83 32.36
CA ASP A 858 -22.18 31.36 32.35
C ASP A 858 -23.08 30.87 33.51
N ALA A 859 -24.17 31.58 33.78
CA ALA A 859 -25.17 31.17 34.76
C ALA A 859 -26.60 31.40 34.25
N LEU A 860 -27.07 30.58 33.31
CA LEU A 860 -28.48 30.44 32.89
C LEU A 860 -28.65 29.03 32.33
N ASP A 861 -29.67 28.22 32.58
CA ASP A 861 -30.79 28.20 33.51
C ASP A 861 -31.22 26.71 33.53
N SER A 862 -31.58 26.17 34.69
CA SER A 862 -32.02 24.78 34.84
C SER A 862 -33.50 24.67 34.45
N GLY A 863 -33.78 24.64 33.14
CA GLY A 863 -35.10 24.33 32.61
C GLY A 863 -35.30 22.82 32.47
N GLU A 864 -36.00 22.20 33.42
CA GLU A 864 -36.66 20.91 33.20
C GLU A 864 -37.75 21.10 32.15
N THR A 865 -37.61 20.48 30.98
CA THR A 865 -38.72 20.35 30.03
C THR A 865 -39.11 18.89 29.87
N ASN A 866 -40.33 18.61 30.34
CA ASN A 866 -41.05 17.36 30.17
C ASN A 866 -41.18 17.02 28.67
N PHE A 867 -40.62 15.90 28.25
CA PHE A 867 -40.98 15.26 26.98
C PHE A 867 -42.40 14.70 27.11
N VAL A 868 -43.36 15.37 26.48
CA VAL A 868 -44.68 14.81 26.20
C VAL A 868 -44.46 13.75 25.12
N GLY A 869 -44.50 12.48 25.55
CA GLY A 869 -44.51 11.34 24.65
C GLY A 869 -45.83 11.31 23.89
N ASP A 870 -45.76 11.50 22.57
CA ASP A 870 -46.88 11.20 21.70
C ASP A 870 -46.85 9.70 21.37
N LYS A 871 -47.88 9.00 21.84
CA LYS A 871 -48.09 7.56 21.61
C LYS A 871 -48.84 7.40 20.30
N GLY A 872 -48.20 6.76 19.31
CA GLY A 872 -48.84 6.41 18.04
C GLY A 872 -48.34 5.08 17.47
N TYR A 873 -48.93 3.99 17.96
CA TYR A 873 -49.11 2.66 17.35
C TYR A 873 -47.91 1.87 16.78
N GLN A 874 -47.58 0.80 17.51
CA GLN A 874 -47.09 -0.47 16.96
C GLN A 874 -48.20 -1.19 16.19
N THR A 875 -47.86 -1.70 15.00
CA THR A 875 -48.29 -3.03 14.53
C THR A 875 -47.09 -3.75 13.94
N ASN A 876 -46.72 -4.88 14.57
CA ASN A 876 -45.79 -5.86 14.02
C ASN A 876 -46.54 -6.73 13.00
N LEU A 877 -45.90 -7.13 11.90
CA LEU A 877 -46.19 -8.43 11.29
C LEU A 877 -45.01 -8.91 10.44
N PHE A 878 -44.27 -9.86 11.02
CA PHE A 878 -43.35 -10.84 10.44
C PHE A 878 -42.65 -10.53 9.10
N ASP A 879 -41.31 -10.47 9.15
CA ASP A 879 -40.54 -11.51 8.49
C ASP A 879 -39.22 -11.77 9.22
N ASN A 880 -39.08 -13.00 9.72
CA ASN A 880 -37.85 -13.57 10.23
C ASN A 880 -36.84 -13.67 9.08
N VAL A 881 -36.04 -12.64 8.83
CA VAL A 881 -34.82 -12.83 8.05
C VAL A 881 -33.76 -13.38 8.99
N LYS A 882 -33.59 -14.70 8.93
CA LYS A 882 -32.40 -15.38 9.45
C LYS A 882 -31.19 -14.67 8.86
N PHE A 883 -30.43 -13.98 9.70
CA PHE A 883 -29.08 -13.61 9.35
C PHE A 883 -28.30 -14.91 9.19
N HIS A 884 -28.06 -15.30 7.94
CA HIS A 884 -26.89 -16.08 7.64
C HIS A 884 -25.72 -15.28 8.23
N ASN A 885 -24.99 -15.89 9.17
CA ASN A 885 -23.57 -15.58 9.30
C ASN A 885 -23.01 -15.73 7.89
N ILE A 886 -22.87 -14.62 7.19
CA ILE A 886 -21.98 -14.57 6.06
C ILE A 886 -20.59 -14.42 6.70
N ASP A 887 -20.16 -15.49 7.39
CA ASP A 887 -18.85 -16.02 7.07
C ASP A 887 -18.94 -16.24 5.57
N ARG A 888 -18.51 -15.24 4.77
CA ARG A 888 -18.17 -15.55 3.39
C ARG A 888 -17.16 -16.66 3.59
N PRO A 889 -17.42 -17.88 3.11
CA PRO A 889 -16.36 -18.86 3.07
C PRO A 889 -15.24 -18.10 2.35
N ILE A 890 -14.10 -17.93 3.02
CA ILE A 890 -12.86 -17.74 2.29
C ILE A 890 -12.94 -18.87 1.28
N HIS A 891 -13.12 -18.55 -0.01
CA HIS A 891 -13.20 -19.57 -1.05
C HIS A 891 -11.92 -20.40 -0.86
N GLN A 892 -12.02 -21.57 -0.22
CA GLN A 892 -10.86 -22.42 0.00
C GLN A 892 -10.30 -22.84 -1.36
N ASP A 893 -11.15 -22.84 -2.40
CA ASP A 893 -10.79 -23.02 -3.80
C ASP A 893 -9.81 -21.95 -4.32
N SER A 894 -9.76 -20.75 -3.73
CA SER A 894 -8.91 -19.63 -4.21
C SER A 894 -7.46 -19.65 -3.70
N LEU A 895 -7.13 -20.42 -2.66
CA LEU A 895 -5.72 -20.51 -2.18
C LEU A 895 -4.87 -21.46 -3.02
N THR A 896 -5.50 -22.40 -3.70
CA THR A 896 -4.83 -23.47 -4.47
C THR A 896 -3.85 -22.91 -5.52
N PHE A 897 -4.16 -21.77 -6.15
CA PHE A 897 -3.28 -21.21 -7.18
C PHE A 897 -2.00 -20.59 -6.61
N LEU A 898 -2.04 -20.00 -5.41
CA LEU A 898 -0.87 -19.43 -4.74
C LEU A 898 0.02 -20.55 -4.18
N GLU A 899 -0.57 -21.61 -3.66
CA GLU A 899 0.17 -22.79 -3.16
C GLU A 899 1.04 -23.41 -4.24
N ASP A 900 0.57 -23.48 -5.49
CA ASP A 900 1.36 -23.94 -6.63
C ASP A 900 2.57 -23.05 -6.97
N ARG A 901 2.55 -21.77 -6.55
CA ARG A 901 3.60 -20.79 -6.84
C ARG A 901 4.68 -20.72 -5.77
N LEU A 902 4.33 -21.07 -4.54
CA LEU A 902 5.28 -21.03 -3.44
C LEU A 902 6.37 -22.10 -3.65
N PRO A 903 7.63 -21.81 -3.32
CA PRO A 903 8.71 -22.78 -3.46
C PRO A 903 8.43 -23.99 -2.57
N CYS A 904 8.67 -25.20 -3.08
CA CYS A 904 8.58 -26.40 -2.27
C CYS A 904 9.73 -26.42 -1.28
N ILE A 905 9.38 -26.56 -0.01
CA ILE A 905 10.36 -26.74 1.05
C ILE A 905 10.36 -28.19 1.44
N TYR A 906 11.52 -28.81 1.25
CA TYR A 906 11.80 -30.11 1.79
C TYR A 906 12.51 -29.88 3.12
N SER A 907 11.73 -29.91 4.19
CA SER A 907 12.28 -30.06 5.52
C SER A 907 12.57 -31.55 5.75
N GLN A 908 13.85 -31.89 5.89
CA GLN A 908 14.26 -33.23 6.31
C GLN A 908 15.24 -33.10 7.45
N GLU A 909 15.09 -33.95 8.45
CA GLU A 909 16.11 -34.14 9.47
C GLU A 909 17.25 -34.99 8.87
N ILE A 910 17.98 -34.41 7.92
CA ILE A 910 19.06 -35.09 7.20
C ILE A 910 20.25 -35.24 8.16
N SER A 911 20.66 -36.49 8.43
CA SER A 911 22.00 -36.74 8.98
C SER A 911 23.01 -36.12 8.03
N ILE A 912 23.94 -35.31 8.53
CA ILE A 912 24.95 -34.60 7.72
C ILE A 912 25.66 -35.51 6.71
N ALA A 913 25.77 -36.82 7.02
CA ALA A 913 26.31 -37.84 6.13
C ALA A 913 25.51 -38.10 4.82
N ALA A 914 24.24 -37.71 4.75
CA ALA A 914 23.35 -37.91 3.60
C ALA A 914 23.27 -36.69 2.66
N LEU A 915 23.95 -35.59 2.98
CA LEU A 915 24.06 -34.45 2.06
C LEU A 915 24.94 -34.81 0.84
N LYS A 916 24.46 -34.49 -0.37
CA LYS A 916 25.26 -34.54 -1.60
C LYS A 916 26.48 -33.60 -1.49
N LYS A 917 27.50 -33.81 -2.32
CA LYS A 917 28.73 -32.99 -2.33
C LYS A 917 28.38 -31.50 -2.50
N ILE A 918 28.73 -30.68 -1.50
CA ILE A 918 28.50 -29.23 -1.49
C ILE A 918 29.64 -28.53 -2.24
N SER A 919 29.30 -27.68 -3.20
CA SER A 919 30.28 -26.91 -3.96
C SER A 919 30.72 -25.66 -3.19
N HIS A 920 29.75 -24.97 -2.60
CA HIS A 920 29.96 -23.65 -2.00
C HIS A 920 29.30 -23.57 -0.63
N TYR A 921 30.02 -23.07 0.36
CA TYR A 921 29.54 -22.89 1.73
C TYR A 921 29.62 -21.42 2.16
N ILE A 922 28.50 -20.82 2.56
CA ILE A 922 28.44 -19.44 3.04
C ILE A 922 28.05 -19.45 4.51
N SER A 923 28.85 -18.82 5.36
CA SER A 923 28.61 -18.71 6.80
C SER A 923 29.24 -17.44 7.37
N SER A 924 29.22 -17.30 8.69
CA SER A 924 29.85 -16.18 9.39
C SER A 924 30.72 -16.62 10.57
N TYR A 925 31.50 -15.66 11.08
CA TYR A 925 32.26 -15.83 12.31
C TYR A 925 31.48 -15.48 13.60
N GLY A 926 30.14 -15.45 13.53
CA GLY A 926 29.22 -14.95 14.56
C GLY A 926 29.57 -15.28 16.02
N PHE A 927 29.09 -14.45 16.94
CA PHE A 927 29.45 -14.54 18.36
C PHE A 927 28.73 -15.65 19.14
N GLU A 928 27.65 -16.20 18.59
CA GLU A 928 26.82 -17.20 19.26
C GLU A 928 27.53 -18.56 19.40
N TYR A 929 27.28 -19.26 20.51
CA TYR A 929 27.81 -20.62 20.69
C TYR A 929 27.27 -21.60 19.65
N ALA A 930 26.03 -21.41 19.21
CA ALA A 930 25.40 -22.20 18.15
C ALA A 930 26.15 -22.08 16.82
N THR A 931 26.75 -20.92 16.51
CA THR A 931 27.54 -20.72 15.28
C THR A 931 28.75 -21.64 15.23
N LEU A 932 29.48 -21.79 16.34
CA LEU A 932 30.61 -22.71 16.41
C LEU A 932 30.16 -24.17 16.30
N ALA A 933 29.04 -24.54 16.93
CA ALA A 933 28.49 -25.89 16.84
C ALA A 933 28.09 -26.23 15.39
N SER A 934 27.41 -25.32 14.71
CA SER A 934 27.05 -25.43 13.29
C SER A 934 28.29 -25.61 12.41
N ALA A 935 29.31 -24.77 12.60
CA ALA A 935 30.55 -24.86 11.86
C ALA A 935 31.27 -26.21 12.06
N LYS A 936 31.33 -26.73 13.29
CA LYS A 936 31.90 -28.07 13.55
C LYS A 936 31.20 -29.17 12.77
N ASN A 937 29.88 -29.08 12.68
CA ASN A 937 29.02 -30.04 12.02
C ASN A 937 29.13 -29.96 10.49
N ILE A 938 29.23 -28.76 9.92
CA ILE A 938 29.16 -28.56 8.46
C ILE A 938 30.54 -28.60 7.79
N LEU A 939 31.59 -28.07 8.43
CA LEU A 939 32.92 -27.97 7.79
C LEU A 939 33.55 -29.35 7.49
N SER A 940 33.10 -30.41 8.16
CA SER A 940 33.50 -31.78 7.84
C SER A 940 33.06 -32.25 6.45
N LEU A 941 32.09 -31.57 5.83
CA LEU A 941 31.62 -31.86 4.46
C LEU A 941 32.62 -31.44 3.37
N LYS A 942 33.67 -30.67 3.72
CA LYS A 942 34.75 -30.27 2.80
C LYS A 942 34.26 -29.63 1.50
N ALA A 943 33.49 -28.55 1.61
CA ALA A 943 33.05 -27.78 0.45
C ALA A 943 34.25 -27.29 -0.39
N LEU A 944 34.08 -27.20 -1.72
CA LEU A 944 35.16 -26.80 -2.63
C LEU A 944 35.61 -25.35 -2.39
N SER A 945 34.69 -24.50 -1.99
CA SER A 945 34.94 -23.11 -1.62
C SER A 945 34.06 -22.68 -0.46
N SER A 946 34.55 -21.77 0.37
CA SER A 946 33.84 -21.27 1.54
C SER A 946 33.97 -19.76 1.69
N ILE A 947 32.88 -19.06 2.00
CA ILE A 947 32.87 -17.64 2.32
C ILE A 947 32.51 -17.49 3.79
N PHE A 948 33.37 -16.81 4.55
CA PHE A 948 33.08 -16.43 5.93
C PHE A 948 32.92 -14.93 6.05
N ILE A 949 31.74 -14.52 6.50
CA ILE A 949 31.39 -13.11 6.72
C ILE A 949 31.86 -12.70 8.11
N LYS A 950 32.62 -11.60 8.15
CA LYS A 950 33.20 -11.03 9.36
C LYS A 950 32.35 -9.84 9.84
N PHE A 951 32.06 -9.82 11.14
CA PHE A 951 31.42 -8.70 11.82
C PHE A 951 32.41 -7.98 12.75
N ASP A 952 32.01 -6.83 13.28
CA ASP A 952 32.81 -6.06 14.24
C ASP A 952 33.05 -6.86 15.54
N GLU A 953 32.10 -7.72 15.93
CA GLU A 953 32.24 -8.63 17.06
C GLU A 953 33.17 -9.81 16.73
N ILE A 954 34.25 -9.97 17.50
CA ILE A 954 35.26 -11.03 17.30
C ILE A 954 34.65 -12.45 17.44
N GLY A 955 33.69 -12.62 18.34
CA GLY A 955 32.86 -13.83 18.44
C GLY A 955 33.64 -15.15 18.49
N GLN A 956 33.22 -16.12 17.67
CA GLN A 956 33.85 -17.45 17.56
C GLN A 956 34.92 -17.52 16.46
N LYS A 957 35.34 -16.38 15.90
CA LYS A 957 36.23 -16.28 14.72
C LYS A 957 37.47 -17.17 14.81
N LYS A 958 38.23 -17.05 15.90
CA LYS A 958 39.50 -17.81 16.08
C LYS A 958 39.27 -19.32 15.97
N ARG A 959 38.25 -19.83 16.67
CA ARG A 959 37.92 -21.26 16.71
C ARG A 959 37.39 -21.78 15.37
N ILE A 960 36.59 -20.98 14.67
CA ILE A 960 36.09 -21.35 13.34
C ILE A 960 37.24 -21.36 12.31
N LYS A 961 38.19 -20.41 12.39
CA LYS A 961 39.39 -20.44 11.55
C LYS A 961 40.26 -21.68 11.80
N GLU A 962 40.46 -22.04 13.06
CA GLU A 962 41.18 -23.27 13.41
C GLU A 962 40.50 -24.52 12.82
N LEU A 963 39.16 -24.58 12.85
CA LEU A 963 38.39 -25.66 12.21
C LEU A 963 38.52 -25.66 10.68
N ALA A 964 38.39 -24.50 10.03
CA ALA A 964 38.51 -24.39 8.58
C ALA A 964 39.91 -24.82 8.09
N ASN A 965 40.96 -24.42 8.82
CA ASN A 965 42.34 -24.84 8.55
C ASN A 965 42.53 -26.35 8.75
N LYS A 966 41.95 -26.92 9.82
CA LYS A 966 41.98 -28.37 10.10
C LYS A 966 41.41 -29.18 8.93
N PHE A 967 40.35 -28.68 8.27
CA PHE A 967 39.73 -29.34 7.13
C PHE A 967 40.32 -28.95 5.76
N LYS A 968 41.36 -28.10 5.73
CA LYS A 968 42.05 -27.61 4.51
C LYS A 968 41.09 -26.98 3.48
N LEU A 969 40.12 -26.19 3.95
CA LEU A 969 39.13 -25.54 3.09
C LEU A 969 39.71 -24.33 2.36
N LYS A 970 39.34 -24.13 1.10
CA LYS A 970 39.61 -22.89 0.37
C LYS A 970 38.60 -21.82 0.81
N SER A 971 38.97 -21.00 1.77
CA SER A 971 38.09 -19.98 2.35
C SER A 971 38.48 -18.54 2.01
N SER A 972 37.50 -17.70 1.69
CA SER A 972 37.65 -16.25 1.64
C SER A 972 36.92 -15.58 2.80
N GLU A 973 37.50 -14.52 3.35
CA GLU A 973 36.90 -13.70 4.40
C GLU A 973 36.45 -12.36 3.79
N ILE A 974 35.21 -11.96 4.06
CA ILE A 974 34.64 -10.71 3.57
C ILE A 974 34.03 -9.94 4.75
N ASP A 975 34.27 -8.63 4.81
CA ASP A 975 33.68 -7.78 5.85
C ASP A 975 32.19 -7.53 5.57
N TYR A 976 31.34 -7.65 6.58
CA TYR A 976 29.89 -7.43 6.45
C TYR A 976 29.55 -6.08 5.81
N LYS A 977 30.29 -5.02 6.13
CA LYS A 977 30.04 -3.67 5.57
C LYS A 977 30.35 -3.60 4.07
N SER A 978 31.24 -4.45 3.59
CA SER A 978 31.63 -4.55 2.18
C SER A 978 30.93 -5.67 1.42
N PHE A 979 30.15 -6.51 2.13
CA PHE A 979 29.54 -7.69 1.54
C PHE A 979 28.32 -7.31 0.71
N ASP A 980 28.46 -7.44 -0.61
CA ASP A 980 27.37 -7.32 -1.56
C ASP A 980 26.93 -8.71 -2.04
N PRO A 981 25.76 -9.21 -1.59
CA PRO A 981 25.23 -10.50 -2.02
C PRO A 981 25.09 -10.60 -3.54
N GLN A 982 24.74 -9.51 -4.24
CA GLN A 982 24.52 -9.53 -5.70
C GLN A 982 25.81 -9.77 -6.49
N LYS A 983 26.96 -9.37 -5.93
CA LYS A 983 28.29 -9.59 -6.53
C LYS A 983 28.95 -10.89 -6.08
N SER A 984 28.33 -11.60 -5.13
CA SER A 984 28.87 -12.87 -4.63
C SER A 984 28.59 -14.00 -5.62
N LEU A 985 29.60 -14.84 -5.85
CA LEU A 985 29.57 -15.89 -6.88
C LEU A 985 28.75 -17.08 -6.38
N ILE A 986 27.45 -17.09 -6.65
CA ILE A 986 26.54 -18.18 -6.28
C ILE A 986 26.67 -19.32 -7.31
N GLN A 987 27.01 -20.52 -6.83
CA GLN A 987 27.22 -21.69 -7.67
C GLN A 987 26.16 -22.77 -7.43
N LYS A 988 26.03 -23.72 -8.36
CA LYS A 988 25.17 -24.90 -8.18
C LYS A 988 25.59 -25.67 -6.91
N SER A 989 24.60 -26.05 -6.10
CA SER A 989 24.78 -26.74 -4.80
C SER A 989 25.46 -25.87 -3.72
N THR A 990 24.88 -24.69 -3.46
CA THR A 990 25.28 -23.78 -2.37
C THR A 990 24.56 -24.14 -1.07
N LEU A 991 25.31 -24.19 0.05
CA LEU A 991 24.78 -24.28 1.40
C LEU A 991 25.02 -22.98 2.18
N ILE A 992 23.94 -22.40 2.70
CA ILE A 992 23.96 -21.16 3.49
C ILE A 992 23.69 -21.52 4.95
N ASP A 993 24.67 -21.31 5.83
CA ASP A 993 24.48 -21.48 7.26
C ASP A 993 24.04 -20.16 7.89
N ILE A 994 22.74 -20.08 8.16
CA ILE A 994 22.09 -18.88 8.71
C ILE A 994 22.30 -18.76 10.23
N THR A 995 22.94 -19.73 10.88
CA THR A 995 23.09 -19.80 12.34
C THR A 995 23.79 -18.58 12.94
N GLY A 996 24.81 -18.04 12.28
CA GLY A 996 25.58 -16.88 12.77
C GLY A 996 25.30 -15.58 12.03
N ILE A 997 24.31 -15.55 11.13
CA ILE A 997 24.08 -14.44 10.20
C ILE A 997 22.88 -13.60 10.69
N PRO A 998 22.92 -12.25 10.58
CA PRO A 998 21.79 -11.40 10.91
C PRO A 998 20.66 -11.53 9.89
N GLN A 999 19.41 -11.26 10.31
CA GLN A 999 18.23 -11.45 9.48
C GLN A 999 18.25 -10.67 8.16
N SER A 1000 18.79 -9.45 8.14
CA SER A 1000 18.97 -8.67 6.91
C SER A 1000 19.79 -9.41 5.86
N LEU A 1001 20.84 -10.10 6.30
CA LEU A 1001 21.74 -10.81 5.41
C LEU A 1001 21.20 -12.19 5.04
N ILE A 1002 20.47 -12.86 5.94
CA ILE A 1002 19.67 -14.06 5.59
C ILE A 1002 18.75 -13.71 4.43
N PHE A 1003 17.99 -12.63 4.57
CA PHE A 1003 17.04 -12.19 3.54
C PHE A 1003 17.73 -11.97 2.20
N LYS A 1004 18.79 -11.15 2.15
CA LYS A 1004 19.49 -10.83 0.90
C LYS A 1004 20.20 -12.02 0.26
N LEU A 1005 20.82 -12.90 1.07
CA LEU A 1005 21.52 -14.08 0.56
C LEU A 1005 20.54 -15.09 -0.04
N VAL A 1006 19.43 -15.36 0.64
CA VAL A 1006 18.43 -16.33 0.19
C VAL A 1006 17.72 -15.82 -1.06
N THR A 1007 17.26 -14.56 -1.09
CA THR A 1007 16.63 -13.99 -2.29
C THR A 1007 17.59 -13.99 -3.49
N ASN A 1008 18.86 -13.59 -3.30
CA ASN A 1008 19.84 -13.61 -4.38
C ASN A 1008 20.17 -15.04 -4.87
N SER A 1009 20.24 -16.00 -3.94
CA SER A 1009 20.48 -17.41 -4.29
C SER A 1009 19.35 -17.99 -5.11
N LEU A 1010 18.11 -17.78 -4.66
CA LEU A 1010 16.92 -18.26 -5.35
C LEU A 1010 16.69 -17.56 -6.71
N ASN A 1011 17.25 -16.36 -6.92
CA ASN A 1011 17.27 -15.72 -8.25
C ASN A 1011 18.28 -16.35 -9.21
N THR A 1012 19.31 -17.04 -8.69
CA THR A 1012 20.44 -17.54 -9.49
C THR A 1012 20.39 -19.05 -9.72
N ILE A 1013 19.87 -19.81 -8.74
CA ILE A 1013 19.83 -21.27 -8.75
C ILE A 1013 18.47 -21.80 -8.26
N ASP A 1014 18.03 -22.93 -8.79
CA ASP A 1014 16.70 -23.50 -8.50
C ASP A 1014 16.60 -24.21 -7.13
N GLU A 1015 17.74 -24.52 -6.50
CA GLU A 1015 17.81 -25.27 -5.25
C GLU A 1015 18.91 -24.71 -4.35
N VAL A 1016 18.57 -24.38 -3.11
CA VAL A 1016 19.51 -23.92 -2.07
C VAL A 1016 19.32 -24.70 -0.78
N SER A 1017 20.45 -25.12 -0.18
CA SER A 1017 20.44 -25.76 1.14
C SER A 1017 20.69 -24.72 2.22
N ILE A 1018 19.90 -24.76 3.30
CA ILE A 1018 19.99 -23.85 4.43
C ILE A 1018 20.30 -24.64 5.68
N ALA A 1019 21.33 -24.26 6.44
CA ALA A 1019 21.62 -24.85 7.74
C ALA A 1019 21.29 -23.89 8.88
N LEU A 1020 20.66 -24.41 9.94
CA LEU A 1020 20.34 -23.66 11.15
C LEU A 1020 20.56 -24.52 12.40
N THR A 1021 21.35 -24.02 13.33
CA THR A 1021 21.51 -24.60 14.67
C THR A 1021 20.86 -23.69 15.70
N LYS A 1022 19.87 -24.19 16.44
CA LYS A 1022 19.20 -23.42 17.50
C LYS A 1022 20.07 -23.36 18.77
N ALA A 1023 19.87 -22.33 19.60
CA ALA A 1023 20.47 -22.26 20.92
C ALA A 1023 19.62 -23.01 21.96
N LYS A 1024 20.25 -23.56 23.00
CA LYS A 1024 19.53 -24.26 24.10
C LYS A 1024 18.79 -23.28 25.03
N LYS A 1025 19.39 -22.10 25.26
CA LYS A 1025 18.83 -21.04 26.09
C LYS A 1025 18.96 -19.71 25.37
N TYR A 1026 17.95 -18.86 25.52
CA TYR A 1026 17.86 -17.55 24.90
C TYR A 1026 17.51 -16.52 25.98
N TYR A 1027 18.04 -15.30 25.89
CA TYR A 1027 17.70 -14.23 26.82
C TYR A 1027 16.57 -13.33 26.31
N PRO A 1028 15.68 -12.81 27.20
CA PRO A 1028 15.60 -13.15 28.63
C PRO A 1028 15.21 -14.62 28.84
N LEU A 1029 15.71 -15.24 29.92
CA LEU A 1029 15.49 -16.66 30.18
C LEU A 1029 14.01 -16.90 30.52
N ASN A 1030 13.48 -18.08 30.17
CA ASN A 1030 12.08 -18.41 30.47
C ASN A 1030 11.78 -18.32 31.98
N GLU A 1031 12.73 -18.70 32.83
CA GLU A 1031 12.63 -18.59 34.30
C GLU A 1031 12.45 -17.12 34.75
N ASP A 1032 13.24 -16.21 34.19
CA ASP A 1032 13.14 -14.77 34.49
C ASP A 1032 11.76 -14.23 34.06
N ILE A 1033 11.30 -14.61 32.87
CA ILE A 1033 9.99 -14.19 32.36
C ILE A 1033 8.86 -14.75 33.24
N THR A 1034 8.93 -16.04 33.63
CA THR A 1034 7.93 -16.66 34.51
C THR A 1034 7.83 -15.92 35.83
N ASN A 1035 8.97 -15.63 36.47
CA ASN A 1035 8.99 -14.92 37.75
C ASN A 1035 8.32 -13.54 37.66
N ILE A 1036 8.52 -12.81 36.55
CA ILE A 1036 7.90 -11.50 36.34
C ILE A 1036 6.40 -11.64 36.06
N LEU A 1037 6.00 -12.59 35.22
CA LEU A 1037 4.58 -12.84 34.91
C LEU A 1037 3.79 -13.31 36.14
N GLU A 1038 4.42 -14.07 37.05
CA GLU A 1038 3.79 -14.53 38.29
C GLU A 1038 3.69 -13.41 39.33
N LYS A 1039 4.75 -12.61 39.51
CA LYS A 1039 4.72 -11.42 40.39
C LYS A 1039 3.63 -10.42 40.03
N ASN A 1040 3.30 -10.35 38.74
CA ASN A 1040 2.32 -9.42 38.20
C ASN A 1040 0.99 -10.11 37.81
N LYS A 1041 0.75 -11.35 38.28
CA LYS A 1041 -0.43 -12.14 37.90
C LYS A 1041 -1.76 -11.52 38.37
N GLU A 1042 -1.72 -10.73 39.43
CA GLU A 1042 -2.87 -9.99 39.97
C GLU A 1042 -3.12 -8.65 39.28
N LEU A 1043 -2.17 -8.17 38.47
CA LEU A 1043 -2.37 -6.96 37.66
C LEU A 1043 -3.22 -7.32 36.44
N GLU A 1044 -4.43 -6.76 36.37
CA GLU A 1044 -5.24 -6.79 35.14
C GLU A 1044 -4.57 -5.96 34.02
N ASP A 1045 -3.65 -5.05 34.38
CA ASP A 1045 -2.97 -4.15 33.45
C ASP A 1045 -1.73 -4.79 32.81
N LYS A 1046 -1.90 -5.23 31.55
CA LYS A 1046 -0.84 -5.80 30.69
C LYS A 1046 0.36 -4.87 30.51
N THR A 1047 0.16 -3.60 30.76
CA THR A 1047 1.06 -2.52 30.44
C THR A 1047 2.15 -2.34 31.50
N GLU A 1048 1.79 -2.48 32.77
CA GLU A 1048 2.75 -2.55 33.89
C GLU A 1048 3.62 -3.81 33.81
N ILE A 1049 3.07 -4.92 33.29
CA ILE A 1049 3.82 -6.14 33.03
C ILE A 1049 4.98 -5.85 32.05
N LEU A 1050 4.73 -5.19 30.92
CA LEU A 1050 5.82 -4.84 29.99
C LEU A 1050 6.85 -3.88 30.62
N LYS A 1051 6.42 -2.92 31.43
CA LYS A 1051 7.32 -1.99 32.13
C LYS A 1051 8.31 -2.74 33.01
N SER A 1052 7.82 -3.68 33.83
CA SER A 1052 8.68 -4.52 34.68
C SER A 1052 9.65 -5.42 33.89
N ILE A 1053 9.31 -5.72 32.63
CA ILE A 1053 10.11 -6.57 31.73
C ILE A 1053 11.17 -5.76 30.98
N SER A 1054 10.92 -4.47 30.70
CA SER A 1054 11.89 -3.58 30.04
C SER A 1054 13.23 -3.49 30.79
N GLU A 1055 13.22 -3.60 32.12
CA GLU A 1055 14.43 -3.61 32.97
C GLU A 1055 15.26 -4.92 32.83
N VAL A 1056 14.60 -6.00 32.41
CA VAL A 1056 15.15 -7.37 32.31
C VAL A 1056 15.51 -7.74 30.87
N LEU A 1057 14.92 -7.07 29.88
CA LEU A 1057 15.25 -7.19 28.46
C LEU A 1057 16.67 -6.67 28.18
N LYS A 1058 17.67 -7.54 28.30
CA LYS A 1058 19.05 -7.25 27.90
C LYS A 1058 19.53 -8.31 26.91
N GLY A 1059 19.90 -7.83 25.72
CA GLY A 1059 20.34 -8.62 24.56
C GLY A 1059 20.55 -7.74 23.33
N GLU A 1060 19.80 -6.64 23.25
CA GLU A 1060 19.89 -5.60 22.21
C GLU A 1060 19.77 -4.24 22.88
N VAL A 1061 20.44 -3.23 22.32
CA VAL A 1061 20.42 -1.85 22.81
C VAL A 1061 19.96 -0.94 21.68
N GLY A 1062 19.01 -0.06 21.99
CA GLY A 1062 18.55 1.01 21.09
C GLY A 1062 19.56 2.17 20.98
N PRO A 1063 19.27 3.22 20.23
CA PRO A 1063 18.13 3.35 19.32
C PRO A 1063 18.19 2.31 18.20
N TYR A 1064 17.03 1.95 17.66
CA TYR A 1064 16.95 1.03 16.53
C TYR A 1064 16.94 1.82 15.23
N LYS A 1065 17.56 1.28 14.18
CA LYS A 1065 17.56 1.86 12.83
C LYS A 1065 16.71 0.99 11.90
N ILE A 1066 15.79 1.61 11.18
CA ILE A 1066 14.97 0.93 10.16
C ILE A 1066 15.72 0.90 8.83
N ILE A 1067 15.90 -0.30 8.28
CA ILE A 1067 16.67 -0.53 7.06
C ILE A 1067 15.77 -1.21 6.02
N PRO A 1068 15.52 -0.58 4.86
CA PRO A 1068 14.88 -1.23 3.72
C PRO A 1068 15.81 -2.31 3.13
N LEU A 1069 15.26 -3.48 2.82
CA LEU A 1069 16.00 -4.59 2.21
C LEU A 1069 15.71 -4.79 0.73
N LEU A 1070 14.58 -4.29 0.24
CA LEU A 1070 14.18 -4.32 -1.17
C LEU A 1070 14.40 -2.96 -1.82
N PRO A 1071 14.77 -2.91 -3.11
CA PRO A 1071 15.01 -1.67 -3.85
C PRO A 1071 13.73 -0.99 -4.35
N VAL A 1072 12.57 -1.63 -4.14
CA VAL A 1072 11.27 -1.17 -4.63
C VAL A 1072 10.84 0.06 -3.85
N GLU A 1073 10.45 1.09 -4.59
CA GLU A 1073 9.91 2.29 -4.00
C GLU A 1073 8.40 2.26 -3.91
N THR A 1074 7.94 2.76 -2.78
CA THR A 1074 6.54 2.91 -2.41
C THR A 1074 5.90 3.97 -3.29
N ASN A 1075 4.91 3.59 -4.11
CA ASN A 1075 3.88 4.54 -4.44
C ASN A 1075 3.12 4.85 -3.14
N HIS A 1076 3.47 5.96 -2.50
CA HIS A 1076 2.96 6.30 -1.18
C HIS A 1076 1.46 6.62 -1.17
N SER A 1077 0.78 6.68 -2.32
CA SER A 1077 -0.68 6.83 -2.39
C SER A 1077 -1.44 5.50 -2.25
N ILE A 1078 -0.76 4.35 -2.33
CA ILE A 1078 -1.38 3.02 -2.19
C ILE A 1078 -1.47 2.63 -0.71
N ARG A 1079 -2.55 1.96 -0.34
CA ARG A 1079 -2.75 1.42 1.02
C ARG A 1079 -1.75 0.31 1.31
N ARG A 1080 -1.20 0.26 2.53
CA ARG A 1080 -0.12 -0.68 2.88
C ARG A 1080 -0.47 -1.56 4.06
N VAL A 1081 -0.26 -2.86 3.91
CA VAL A 1081 -0.35 -3.82 5.00
C VAL A 1081 1.04 -4.25 5.45
N LEU A 1082 1.31 -4.16 6.74
CA LEU A 1082 2.51 -4.72 7.34
C LEU A 1082 2.22 -6.11 7.90
N VAL A 1083 2.95 -7.11 7.46
CA VAL A 1083 3.03 -8.41 8.13
C VAL A 1083 4.27 -8.41 9.03
N ALA A 1084 4.06 -8.47 10.34
CA ALA A 1084 5.13 -8.42 11.34
C ALA A 1084 5.07 -9.63 12.28
N PHE A 1085 6.16 -9.88 12.98
CA PHE A 1085 6.26 -11.00 13.93
C PHE A 1085 6.44 -10.48 15.35
N ALA A 1086 5.59 -10.91 16.28
CA ALA A 1086 5.77 -10.64 17.69
C ALA A 1086 6.87 -11.54 18.27
N SER A 1087 7.70 -10.96 19.12
CA SER A 1087 8.69 -11.70 19.89
C SER A 1087 8.76 -11.15 21.32
N ALA A 1088 9.41 -11.88 22.23
CA ALA A 1088 9.66 -11.37 23.58
C ALA A 1088 10.53 -10.09 23.58
N LYS A 1089 11.35 -9.89 22.53
CA LYS A 1089 12.11 -8.66 22.29
C LYS A 1089 11.26 -7.69 21.45
N HIS A 1090 10.21 -7.19 22.05
CA HIS A 1090 9.15 -6.43 21.37
C HIS A 1090 9.58 -5.05 20.87
N GLU A 1091 10.68 -4.48 21.38
CA GLU A 1091 11.16 -3.15 21.00
C GLU A 1091 11.34 -2.98 19.48
N ARG A 1092 11.84 -4.00 18.76
CA ARG A 1092 11.98 -3.91 17.30
C ARG A 1092 10.66 -3.65 16.58
N LEU A 1093 9.60 -4.32 17.01
CA LEU A 1093 8.28 -4.16 16.44
C LEU A 1093 7.77 -2.75 16.72
N TYR A 1094 7.89 -2.29 17.97
CA TYR A 1094 7.39 -0.97 18.34
C TYR A 1094 8.19 0.16 17.69
N SER A 1095 9.51 0.08 17.58
CA SER A 1095 10.31 1.09 16.87
C SER A 1095 9.88 1.24 15.41
N LEU A 1096 9.59 0.12 14.72
CA LEU A 1096 9.06 0.18 13.35
C LEU A 1096 7.69 0.89 13.31
N LEU A 1097 6.78 0.52 14.20
CA LEU A 1097 5.43 1.08 14.24
C LEU A 1097 5.39 2.53 14.77
N ASP A 1098 6.45 3.00 15.42
CA ASP A 1098 6.62 4.39 15.86
C ASP A 1098 7.06 5.32 14.74
N GLU A 1099 8.01 4.86 13.92
CA GLU A 1099 8.59 5.66 12.83
C GLU A 1099 7.79 5.54 11.53
N ARG A 1100 7.06 4.43 11.33
CA ARG A 1100 6.28 4.19 10.10
C ARG A 1100 4.84 3.85 10.39
N GLU A 1101 3.97 4.48 9.61
CA GLU A 1101 2.53 4.24 9.68
C GLU A 1101 2.08 3.31 8.56
N PHE A 1102 1.15 2.41 8.87
CA PHE A 1102 0.58 1.41 7.95
C PHE A 1102 -0.95 1.49 7.98
N ASP A 1103 -1.61 1.15 6.88
CA ASP A 1103 -3.08 1.08 6.81
C ASP A 1103 -3.64 -0.13 7.53
N ARG A 1104 -2.89 -1.23 7.51
CA ARG A 1104 -3.22 -2.44 8.24
C ARG A 1104 -1.95 -3.07 8.80
N ILE A 1105 -2.04 -3.64 9.99
CA ILE A 1105 -0.92 -4.34 10.62
C ILE A 1105 -1.40 -5.75 10.96
N VAL A 1106 -0.71 -6.76 10.48
CA VAL A 1106 -0.94 -8.16 10.80
C VAL A 1106 0.24 -8.63 11.63
N ILE A 1107 0.03 -8.85 12.93
CA ILE A 1107 1.07 -9.34 13.83
C ILE A 1107 0.88 -10.84 14.04
N ILE A 1108 1.87 -11.58 13.59
CA ILE A 1108 2.01 -13.01 13.79
C ILE A 1108 2.59 -13.26 15.19
N THR A 1109 1.87 -14.03 15.99
CA THR A 1109 2.24 -14.37 17.36
C THR A 1109 2.59 -15.86 17.47
N PRO A 1110 3.55 -16.24 18.34
CA PRO A 1110 3.98 -17.62 18.46
C PRO A 1110 2.94 -18.48 19.19
N LYS A 1111 2.52 -19.56 18.55
CA LYS A 1111 1.66 -20.60 19.12
C LYS A 1111 2.42 -21.33 20.23
N GLY A 1112 1.79 -21.50 21.40
CA GLY A 1112 2.35 -22.28 22.51
C GLY A 1112 2.23 -21.63 23.88
N LYS A 1113 2.55 -22.42 24.91
CA LYS A 1113 2.32 -22.09 26.33
C LYS A 1113 3.57 -21.62 27.08
N SER A 1114 4.73 -21.53 26.41
CA SER A 1114 5.96 -21.07 27.07
C SER A 1114 5.79 -19.63 27.59
N SER A 1115 6.49 -19.27 28.67
CA SER A 1115 6.46 -17.92 29.24
C SER A 1115 6.89 -16.85 28.22
N ARG A 1116 7.83 -17.20 27.34
CA ARG A 1116 8.24 -16.37 26.20
C ARG A 1116 7.12 -16.15 25.19
N ASN A 1117 6.41 -17.21 24.80
CA ASN A 1117 5.32 -17.11 23.83
C ASN A 1117 4.18 -16.27 24.42
N ARG A 1118 3.94 -16.40 25.72
CA ARG A 1118 2.97 -15.57 26.45
C ARG A 1118 3.39 -14.10 26.47
N LEU A 1119 4.68 -13.79 26.71
CA LEU A 1119 5.18 -12.43 26.66
C LEU A 1119 5.08 -11.82 25.25
N ALA A 1120 5.43 -12.57 24.21
CA ALA A 1120 5.27 -12.11 22.83
C ALA A 1120 3.81 -11.77 22.50
N ARG A 1121 2.86 -12.60 22.97
CA ARG A 1121 1.42 -12.33 22.84
C ARG A 1121 0.97 -11.09 23.61
N ILE A 1122 1.41 -10.90 24.85
CA ILE A 1122 1.10 -9.68 25.63
C ILE A 1122 1.60 -8.42 24.89
N ALA A 1123 2.81 -8.45 24.34
CA ALA A 1123 3.34 -7.33 23.57
C ALA A 1123 2.52 -7.07 22.29
N ALA A 1124 2.09 -8.12 21.59
CA ALA A 1124 1.23 -8.00 20.42
C ALA A 1124 -0.17 -7.43 20.77
N GLU A 1125 -0.75 -7.86 21.88
CA GLU A 1125 -2.04 -7.35 22.38
C GLU A 1125 -1.97 -5.86 22.74
N ILE A 1126 -0.84 -5.39 23.29
CA ILE A 1126 -0.62 -3.96 23.54
C ILE A 1126 -0.43 -3.19 22.23
N ALA A 1127 0.19 -3.80 21.22
CA ALA A 1127 0.19 -3.21 19.88
C ALA A 1127 -1.24 -3.03 19.37
N LEU A 1128 -2.15 -3.96 19.65
CA LEU A 1128 -3.55 -3.89 19.25
C LEU A 1128 -4.35 -2.82 20.01
N THR A 1129 -4.01 -2.54 21.28
CA THR A 1129 -4.62 -1.40 22.01
C THR A 1129 -4.12 -0.05 21.53
N ARG A 1130 -2.95 -0.02 20.89
CA ARG A 1130 -2.27 1.18 20.40
C ARG A 1130 -2.60 1.50 18.95
N PHE A 1131 -2.61 0.48 18.11
CA PHE A 1131 -2.86 0.55 16.68
C PHE A 1131 -4.20 -0.12 16.38
N ASN A 1132 -5.22 0.68 16.13
CA ASN A 1132 -6.60 0.21 15.96
C ASN A 1132 -6.82 -0.63 14.69
N ASN A 1133 -5.88 -0.55 13.74
CA ASN A 1133 -5.84 -1.28 12.48
C ASN A 1133 -4.95 -2.54 12.53
N CYS A 1134 -4.68 -3.04 13.74
CA CYS A 1134 -3.87 -4.21 13.98
C CYS A 1134 -4.71 -5.49 14.18
N GLU A 1135 -4.25 -6.60 13.61
CA GLU A 1135 -4.82 -7.94 13.72
C GLU A 1135 -3.77 -8.91 14.27
N LEU A 1136 -4.19 -9.89 15.09
CA LEU A 1136 -3.30 -10.90 15.65
C LEU A 1136 -3.66 -12.28 15.14
N HIS A 1137 -2.65 -13.06 14.76
CA HIS A 1137 -2.81 -14.45 14.37
C HIS A 1137 -1.76 -15.33 15.06
N GLU A 1138 -2.17 -16.52 15.50
CA GLU A 1138 -1.26 -17.49 16.12
C GLU A 1138 -0.78 -18.50 15.08
N ILE A 1139 0.55 -18.66 14.93
CA ILE A 1139 1.18 -19.69 14.09
C ILE A 1139 2.34 -20.36 14.82
N ASP A 1140 2.77 -21.55 14.38
CA ASP A 1140 4.01 -22.13 14.88
C ASP A 1140 5.24 -21.37 14.34
N GLU A 1141 5.93 -20.64 15.22
CA GLU A 1141 7.10 -19.82 14.87
C GLU A 1141 8.32 -20.64 14.39
N ASN A 1142 8.28 -21.96 14.54
CA ASN A 1142 9.34 -22.87 14.10
C ASN A 1142 9.05 -23.55 12.75
N SER A 1143 7.83 -23.42 12.23
CA SER A 1143 7.42 -24.00 10.95
C SER A 1143 7.66 -22.99 9.82
N ILE A 1144 8.53 -23.34 8.88
CA ILE A 1144 8.77 -22.55 7.67
C ILE A 1144 7.49 -22.55 6.81
N ASP A 1145 6.86 -23.72 6.67
CA ASP A 1145 5.68 -23.94 5.83
C ASP A 1145 4.46 -23.16 6.35
N ASP A 1146 4.17 -23.23 7.66
CA ASP A 1146 3.06 -22.48 8.28
C ASP A 1146 3.24 -20.97 8.08
N THR A 1147 4.48 -20.49 8.24
CA THR A 1147 4.80 -19.06 8.08
C THR A 1147 4.60 -18.61 6.63
N ILE A 1148 5.06 -19.40 5.66
CA ILE A 1148 4.93 -19.08 4.24
C ILE A 1148 3.47 -19.12 3.80
N ASN A 1149 2.74 -20.16 4.15
CA ASN A 1149 1.33 -20.31 3.82
C ASN A 1149 0.51 -19.18 4.43
N PHE A 1150 0.80 -18.80 5.67
CA PHE A 1150 0.14 -17.65 6.31
C PHE A 1150 0.42 -16.35 5.57
N ILE A 1151 1.69 -16.05 5.22
CA ILE A 1151 2.01 -14.83 4.44
C ILE A 1151 1.30 -14.85 3.08
N ALA A 1152 1.23 -16.00 2.40
CA ALA A 1152 0.52 -16.12 1.13
C ALA A 1152 -1.00 -15.93 1.27
N GLN A 1153 -1.61 -16.38 2.38
CA GLN A 1153 -3.01 -16.07 2.69
C GLN A 1153 -3.21 -14.56 2.87
N GLN A 1154 -2.33 -13.89 3.62
CA GLN A 1154 -2.39 -12.43 3.76
C GLN A 1154 -2.18 -11.73 2.42
N TYR A 1155 -1.32 -12.28 1.56
CA TYR A 1155 -1.11 -11.79 0.20
C TYR A 1155 -2.40 -11.85 -0.63
N GLN A 1156 -3.10 -12.99 -0.63
CA GLN A 1156 -4.41 -13.11 -1.29
C GLN A 1156 -5.40 -12.07 -0.75
N THR A 1157 -5.53 -12.01 0.57
CA THR A 1157 -6.52 -11.18 1.26
C THR A 1157 -6.30 -9.70 1.01
N TYR A 1158 -5.06 -9.22 1.12
CA TYR A 1158 -4.78 -7.79 1.07
C TYR A 1158 -4.25 -7.34 -0.28
N PHE A 1159 -3.30 -8.04 -0.89
CA PHE A 1159 -2.70 -7.61 -2.15
C PHE A 1159 -3.63 -7.81 -3.34
N ILE A 1160 -4.21 -9.00 -3.47
CA ILE A 1160 -5.04 -9.36 -4.63
C ILE A 1160 -6.47 -8.82 -4.44
N ASN A 1161 -7.11 -9.16 -3.32
CA ASN A 1161 -8.53 -8.88 -3.15
C ASN A 1161 -8.83 -7.44 -2.67
N GLN A 1162 -7.89 -6.77 -2.00
CA GLN A 1162 -8.12 -5.45 -1.40
C GLN A 1162 -7.18 -4.35 -1.91
N ASN A 1163 -6.35 -4.65 -2.91
CA ASN A 1163 -5.45 -3.69 -3.56
C ASN A 1163 -4.48 -2.97 -2.59
N PHE A 1164 -4.02 -3.67 -1.55
CA PHE A 1164 -2.94 -3.18 -0.67
C PHE A 1164 -1.57 -3.54 -1.26
N SER A 1165 -0.58 -2.71 -1.01
CA SER A 1165 0.83 -3.11 -1.06
C SER A 1165 1.17 -3.89 0.21
N ILE A 1166 1.95 -4.96 0.08
CA ILE A 1166 2.35 -5.79 1.23
C ILE A 1166 3.79 -5.50 1.62
N GLU A 1167 4.02 -5.30 2.92
CA GLU A 1167 5.34 -5.09 3.51
C GLU A 1167 5.56 -6.11 4.63
N ILE A 1168 6.81 -6.52 4.86
CA ILE A 1168 7.17 -7.51 5.87
C ILE A 1168 8.20 -6.92 6.84
N ALA A 1169 7.96 -7.04 8.15
CA ALA A 1169 8.93 -6.68 9.18
C ALA A 1169 9.73 -7.90 9.64
N LEU A 1170 11.06 -7.83 9.64
CA LEU A 1170 11.94 -8.85 10.23
C LEU A 1170 12.09 -8.64 11.75
N SER A 1171 10.97 -8.56 12.47
CA SER A 1171 10.91 -8.39 13.94
C SER A 1171 10.94 -9.72 14.72
N GLY A 1172 10.90 -10.84 14.00
CA GLY A 1172 10.77 -12.20 14.53
C GLY A 1172 12.09 -12.94 14.71
N ASN A 1173 12.07 -14.26 14.49
CA ASN A 1173 13.23 -15.14 14.57
C ASN A 1173 13.92 -15.39 13.19
N LYS A 1174 14.97 -16.22 13.14
CA LYS A 1174 15.70 -16.50 11.89
C LYS A 1174 14.92 -17.37 10.89
N ILE A 1175 14.03 -18.24 11.38
CA ILE A 1175 13.13 -19.04 10.53
C ILE A 1175 12.13 -18.14 9.82
N GLN A 1176 11.52 -17.18 10.53
CA GLN A 1176 10.60 -16.21 9.95
C GLN A 1176 11.29 -15.29 8.93
N ALA A 1177 12.55 -14.91 9.17
CA ALA A 1177 13.34 -14.15 8.18
C ALA A 1177 13.66 -14.96 6.93
N LEU A 1178 13.94 -16.27 7.07
CA LEU A 1178 14.07 -17.19 5.94
C LEU A 1178 12.75 -17.31 5.18
N SER A 1179 11.62 -17.53 5.85
CA SER A 1179 10.29 -17.59 5.23
C SER A 1179 9.96 -16.30 4.46
N ALA A 1180 10.22 -15.13 5.04
CA ALA A 1180 10.03 -13.84 4.38
C ALA A 1180 10.88 -13.71 3.10
N ALA A 1181 12.12 -14.20 3.13
CA ALA A 1181 13.02 -14.21 1.97
C ALA A 1181 12.50 -15.13 0.85
N ILE A 1182 12.03 -16.33 1.22
CA ILE A 1182 11.46 -17.29 0.27
C ILE A 1182 10.22 -16.70 -0.40
N VAL A 1183 9.29 -16.15 0.38
CA VAL A 1183 8.08 -15.51 -0.16
C VAL A 1183 8.41 -14.34 -1.08
N SER A 1184 9.38 -13.51 -0.70
CA SER A 1184 9.78 -12.34 -1.50
C SER A 1184 10.41 -12.67 -2.84
N GLN A 1185 10.82 -13.93 -3.07
CA GLN A 1185 11.25 -14.38 -4.38
C GLN A 1185 10.06 -14.71 -5.29
N SER A 1186 8.98 -15.27 -4.75
CA SER A 1186 7.87 -15.79 -5.57
C SER A 1186 6.69 -14.82 -5.66
N LEU A 1187 6.53 -13.93 -4.68
CA LEU A 1187 5.47 -12.94 -4.60
C LEU A 1187 6.03 -11.52 -4.64
N LYS A 1188 5.28 -10.58 -5.22
CA LYS A 1188 5.64 -9.16 -5.24
C LYS A 1188 5.47 -8.56 -3.85
N ILE A 1189 6.55 -8.49 -3.09
CA ILE A 1189 6.61 -7.76 -1.81
C ILE A 1189 7.12 -6.34 -2.07
N ASN A 1190 6.41 -5.35 -1.54
CA ASN A 1190 6.77 -3.94 -1.69
C ASN A 1190 7.98 -3.62 -0.81
N GLN A 1191 7.77 -3.76 0.50
CA GLN A 1191 8.65 -3.49 1.63
C GLN A 1191 9.26 -4.74 2.30
N CYS A 1192 10.57 -4.88 2.57
CA CYS A 1192 11.00 -5.70 3.70
C CYS A 1192 11.90 -4.90 4.66
N TRP A 1193 11.43 -4.73 5.90
CA TRP A 1193 12.08 -3.90 6.91
C TRP A 1193 12.94 -4.72 7.86
N TYR A 1194 14.22 -4.37 7.94
CA TYR A 1194 15.10 -4.84 9.01
C TYR A 1194 15.26 -3.77 10.08
N ILE A 1195 15.00 -4.16 11.33
CA ILE A 1195 15.13 -3.27 12.49
C ILE A 1195 16.46 -3.60 13.18
N GLN A 1196 17.47 -2.78 12.93
CA GLN A 1196 18.83 -3.00 13.40
C GLN A 1196 19.04 -2.34 14.78
N PRO A 1197 19.48 -3.08 15.82
CA PRO A 1197 19.90 -2.45 17.08
C PRO A 1197 21.22 -1.69 16.92
N SER A 1198 21.45 -0.65 17.73
CA SER A 1198 22.72 0.07 17.77
C SER A 1198 23.88 -0.84 18.22
N LYS A 1199 23.60 -1.77 19.14
CA LYS A 1199 24.58 -2.70 19.70
C LYS A 1199 23.95 -3.99 20.20
N TRP A 1200 24.69 -5.10 20.10
CA TRP A 1200 24.34 -6.40 20.68
C TRP A 1200 24.96 -6.58 22.07
N ASP A 1201 24.17 -7.02 23.06
CA ASP A 1201 24.72 -7.47 24.35
C ASP A 1201 25.09 -8.96 24.26
N ILE A 1202 26.32 -9.22 23.81
CA ILE A 1202 26.88 -10.56 23.58
C ILE A 1202 26.77 -11.45 24.83
N LYS A 1203 26.89 -10.89 26.04
CA LYS A 1203 26.87 -11.66 27.29
C LYS A 1203 25.47 -12.17 27.62
N ARG A 1204 24.42 -11.49 27.17
CA ARG A 1204 23.01 -11.77 27.43
C ARG A 1204 22.24 -11.99 26.13
N PHE A 1205 22.78 -12.81 25.23
CA PHE A 1205 22.12 -13.12 23.94
C PHE A 1205 21.57 -14.56 23.89
N THR A 1206 22.44 -15.55 23.66
CA THR A 1206 22.10 -16.98 23.59
C THR A 1206 23.17 -17.84 24.28
N LYS A 1207 22.78 -19.03 24.75
CA LYS A 1207 23.69 -20.01 25.39
C LYS A 1207 23.42 -21.43 24.92
N GLY A 1208 24.52 -22.17 24.72
CA GLY A 1208 24.48 -23.56 24.24
C GLY A 1208 24.05 -23.69 22.79
N ALA A 1209 24.00 -24.92 22.30
CA ALA A 1209 23.58 -25.27 20.94
C ALA A 1209 22.78 -26.58 20.97
N GLU A 1210 21.74 -26.64 20.15
CA GLU A 1210 20.96 -27.84 19.88
C GLU A 1210 21.50 -28.56 18.63
N LYS A 1211 20.69 -29.43 18.03
CA LYS A 1211 21.03 -30.11 16.77
C LYS A 1211 21.01 -29.11 15.60
N THR A 1212 21.89 -29.33 14.63
CA THR A 1212 21.88 -28.61 13.36
C THR A 1212 20.84 -29.22 12.43
N ASN A 1213 19.90 -28.40 11.97
CA ASN A 1213 18.88 -28.79 10.99
C ASN A 1213 19.28 -28.26 9.62
N ILE A 1214 18.95 -29.03 8.57
CA ILE A 1214 19.16 -28.64 7.18
C ILE A 1214 17.81 -28.60 6.47
N TYR A 1215 17.57 -27.52 5.76
CA TYR A 1215 16.38 -27.30 4.96
C TYR A 1215 16.80 -27.20 3.50
N THR A 1216 16.05 -27.81 2.59
CA THR A 1216 16.27 -27.61 1.15
C THR A 1216 15.09 -26.83 0.59
N VAL A 1217 15.37 -25.66 0.02
CA VAL A 1217 14.38 -24.83 -0.63
C VAL A 1217 14.55 -25.03 -2.13
N LYS A 1218 13.49 -25.50 -2.79
CA LYS A 1218 13.48 -25.74 -4.23
C LYS A 1218 12.38 -24.91 -4.88
N ILE A 1219 12.75 -24.13 -5.88
CA ILE A 1219 11.78 -23.41 -6.70
C ILE A 1219 11.08 -24.43 -7.59
N ASN A 1220 9.76 -24.53 -7.45
CA ASN A 1220 8.95 -25.37 -8.30
C ASN A 1220 8.76 -24.69 -9.65
N HIS A 1221 9.66 -24.97 -10.59
CA HIS A 1221 9.33 -24.76 -12.01
C HIS A 1221 8.37 -25.84 -12.53
N GLY A 1222 7.95 -26.80 -11.68
CA GLY A 1222 7.56 -28.16 -12.08
C GLY A 1222 6.15 -28.63 -11.72
N LYS A 1223 5.15 -27.74 -11.62
CA LYS A 1223 3.78 -28.05 -12.07
C LYS A 1223 3.44 -27.33 -13.40
N ARG A 1224 4.48 -26.87 -14.12
CA ARG A 1224 4.42 -26.21 -15.44
C ARG A 1224 4.76 -27.19 -16.57
N ARG A 1225 4.09 -28.34 -16.62
CA ARG A 1225 4.04 -29.20 -17.81
C ARG A 1225 2.60 -29.50 -18.14
#